data_AF-A0A4R2HNI5-F1
#
_entry.id   AF-A0A4R2HNI5-F1
#
_cell.length_a   1.000
_cell.length_b   1.000
_cell.length_c   1.000
_cell.angle_alpha   90.00
_cell.angle_beta   90.00
_cell.angle_gamma   90.00
#
_symmetry.space_group_name_H-M   'P 1'
#
loop_
_entity.id
_entity.type
_entity.pdbx_description
1 polymer ?
#
loop_
_entity_poly.entity_id
_entity_poly.type
_entity_poly.pdbx_seq_one_letter_code
_entity_poly.pdbx_strand_id
1 'polypeptide(L)'
;MSEQRKFRVVLRLVAVLAAVSVPSLALASPDATPPPDPANSWQYPHWPQKQPWQESGEQQRIASTTGNGLPGPIDPQNWENPDHMTWSDYRKPPGTNWADPNVKGSTRTFKGALVLVDYPNQDFVVTKPKGSTPFGNPSAEANGVPREQVAEFYKNFLNTPGALNRGHTIHEYWMEDSGGRYGVELTGFGPYRMPGKSHEYAMEFQGDGACPAGDSCNKNIRTDARAAWVAGTGPEVPAGFDFVFYLSAGQDESSTWQEFGMMKFPTKEEVTEEFGPPDPNLPNWSDTRYVEWTSWAAGASIWPNAGGGSSTQAESSGMGVYAHELSHILGIGDNYNNPYGVPPRRAYTGIWEMLSRGSFNGPGGPHSRWMIPATGGGSMGAQHMLRNKIKLQMVDEQNVLRLSRDALKSSGVVIADVTARTVQPGPKGLAGVNIELGAAGDLAPACNVTTDPMCDGRGYQNYTVEVVDRMGTDSFTPDSGVLLAKTKNEDRAPFEWVVDANPQDIGMTDYVLPDGTEVPITIGDYRQLSDALFHAGTNSGSEYEYTDAANRLHFYITNVKRDQKGVLSYTVAIRSLDGAGAQKRGVRVLPTAAVQAQNGVLTCKFPLTNTGSAGTGSGHPEDITSYLKGDVYRLNATIDGNGWSMSLPNALTTANAGQQTTVPVHAKAGTSSLAKITLTATSESDPTKKSTATCIAVKR
;
A
#
# COMPACT_ATOMS: atom_id res chain seq x y z
N MET A 1 51.49 -63.64 -36.59
CA MET A 1 51.79 -63.58 -38.04
C MET A 1 52.10 -62.12 -38.32
N SER A 2 53.40 -61.77 -38.23
CA SER A 2 54.26 -61.36 -39.37
C SER A 2 53.81 -60.02 -39.97
N GLU A 3 54.60 -59.00 -40.22
CA GLU A 3 55.98 -58.57 -39.96
C GLU A 3 56.04 -57.18 -40.66
N GLN A 4 56.82 -56.22 -40.17
CA GLN A 4 57.84 -55.44 -40.93
C GLN A 4 58.01 -54.02 -40.33
N ARG A 5 58.92 -53.80 -39.36
CA ARG A 5 60.35 -53.43 -39.49
C ARG A 5 60.62 -51.98 -39.96
N LYS A 6 61.07 -51.09 -39.05
CA LYS A 6 62.51 -50.75 -38.83
C LYS A 6 62.76 -49.54 -37.90
N PHE A 7 63.48 -49.84 -36.80
CA PHE A 7 64.65 -49.17 -36.19
C PHE A 7 64.73 -47.66 -35.85
N ARG A 8 64.73 -47.40 -34.52
CA ARG A 8 65.71 -46.70 -33.63
C ARG A 8 66.52 -45.49 -34.16
N VAL A 9 66.60 -44.42 -33.35
CA VAL A 9 67.78 -44.01 -32.53
C VAL A 9 67.43 -42.83 -31.62
N VAL A 10 68.06 -42.82 -30.44
CA VAL A 10 67.96 -41.88 -29.31
C VAL A 10 69.08 -40.82 -29.43
N LEU A 11 68.84 -39.54 -29.13
CA LEU A 11 69.49 -38.74 -28.06
C LEU A 11 69.28 -37.23 -28.21
N ARG A 12 69.22 -36.60 -27.03
CA ARG A 12 69.06 -35.17 -26.70
C ARG A 12 70.23 -34.30 -27.18
N LEU A 13 69.98 -33.02 -27.48
CA LEU A 13 70.70 -31.88 -26.88
C LEU A 13 70.07 -30.51 -27.19
N VAL A 14 70.20 -29.64 -26.20
CA VAL A 14 69.66 -28.28 -26.02
C VAL A 14 70.53 -27.24 -26.72
N ALA A 15 69.93 -26.21 -27.34
CA ALA A 15 70.54 -24.89 -27.55
C ALA A 15 69.49 -23.78 -27.84
N VAL A 16 69.09 -23.08 -26.78
CA VAL A 16 69.14 -21.61 -26.57
C VAL A 16 68.82 -20.61 -27.71
N LEU A 17 67.79 -19.78 -27.43
CA LEU A 17 67.52 -18.36 -27.77
C LEU A 17 67.44 -17.86 -29.23
N ALA A 18 66.23 -17.48 -29.63
CA ALA A 18 65.99 -16.22 -30.35
C ALA A 18 64.58 -15.69 -30.02
N ALA A 19 64.54 -14.51 -29.41
CA ALA A 19 63.33 -13.79 -29.06
C ALA A 19 62.66 -13.21 -30.31
N VAL A 20 61.38 -13.52 -30.51
CA VAL A 20 60.47 -12.68 -31.31
C VAL A 20 59.20 -12.51 -30.48
N SER A 21 59.04 -11.31 -29.95
CA SER A 21 57.82 -10.80 -29.32
C SER A 21 56.72 -10.72 -30.38
N VAL A 22 55.74 -11.64 -30.30
CA VAL A 22 54.45 -11.48 -30.98
C VAL A 22 53.50 -10.90 -29.94
N PRO A 23 52.88 -9.73 -30.17
CA PRO A 23 51.87 -9.22 -29.27
C PRO A 23 50.70 -10.19 -29.27
N SER A 24 50.37 -10.70 -28.08
CA SER A 24 49.11 -11.42 -27.83
C SER A 24 47.97 -10.46 -28.15
N LEU A 25 47.41 -10.59 -29.36
CA LEU A 25 46.11 -10.05 -29.71
C LEU A 25 45.13 -10.58 -28.67
N ALA A 26 44.73 -9.70 -27.75
CA ALA A 26 43.53 -9.90 -26.97
C ALA A 26 42.40 -10.11 -27.99
N LEU A 27 41.89 -11.33 -28.05
CA LEU A 27 40.63 -11.60 -28.73
C LEU A 27 39.57 -10.85 -27.93
N ALA A 28 39.26 -9.62 -28.38
CA ALA A 28 38.03 -8.95 -28.00
C ALA A 28 36.89 -9.89 -28.38
N SER A 29 36.17 -10.39 -27.37
CA SER A 29 34.94 -11.13 -27.60
C SER A 29 34.02 -10.26 -28.45
N PRO A 30 33.50 -10.79 -29.57
CA PRO A 30 32.61 -10.03 -30.44
C PRO A 30 31.32 -9.74 -29.68
N ASP A 31 30.95 -8.45 -29.64
CA ASP A 31 29.61 -7.91 -29.43
C ASP A 31 28.64 -8.84 -28.66
N ALA A 32 28.79 -8.86 -27.33
CA ALA A 32 27.65 -9.22 -26.50
C ALA A 32 26.60 -8.13 -26.72
N THR A 33 25.66 -8.41 -27.63
CA THR A 33 24.44 -7.59 -27.76
C THR A 33 23.88 -7.44 -26.34
N PRO A 34 23.63 -6.22 -25.83
CA PRO A 34 23.08 -6.05 -24.50
C PRO A 34 21.84 -6.95 -24.36
N PRO A 35 21.67 -7.64 -23.22
CA PRO A 35 20.46 -8.42 -23.00
C PRO A 35 19.24 -7.53 -23.27
N PRO A 36 18.16 -8.09 -23.85
CA PRO A 36 16.95 -7.31 -24.10
C PRO A 36 16.46 -6.69 -22.80
N ASP A 37 15.85 -5.51 -22.90
CA ASP A 37 15.28 -4.85 -21.74
C ASP A 37 14.30 -5.79 -21.03
N PRO A 38 14.30 -5.79 -19.68
CA PRO A 38 13.28 -6.51 -18.94
C PRO A 38 11.89 -5.98 -19.30
N ALA A 39 10.87 -6.83 -19.13
CA ALA A 39 9.49 -6.46 -19.37
C ALA A 39 9.05 -5.24 -18.52
N ASN A 40 9.62 -5.12 -17.32
CA ASN A 40 9.47 -3.97 -16.44
C ASN A 40 10.83 -3.30 -16.23
N SER A 41 10.92 -1.99 -16.44
CA SER A 41 12.20 -1.26 -16.45
C SER A 41 12.96 -1.30 -15.12
N TRP A 42 12.26 -1.41 -13.99
CA TRP A 42 12.86 -1.49 -12.65
C TRP A 42 13.49 -2.85 -12.33
N GLN A 43 13.29 -3.86 -13.19
CA GLN A 43 13.90 -5.19 -13.03
C GLN A 43 15.29 -5.29 -13.66
N TYR A 44 15.83 -4.18 -14.18
CA TYR A 44 17.14 -4.14 -14.81
C TYR A 44 18.25 -4.53 -13.81
N PRO A 45 19.27 -5.32 -14.21
CA PRO A 45 20.32 -5.79 -13.32
C PRO A 45 21.33 -4.68 -12.97
N HIS A 46 20.91 -3.72 -12.16
CA HIS A 46 21.74 -2.60 -11.70
C HIS A 46 22.63 -2.92 -10.48
N TRP A 47 22.26 -3.95 -9.71
CA TRP A 47 22.90 -4.30 -8.44
C TRP A 47 23.83 -5.51 -8.57
N PRO A 48 24.86 -5.60 -7.70
CA PRO A 48 25.77 -6.75 -7.69
C PRO A 48 25.06 -8.08 -7.40
N GLN A 49 24.00 -8.04 -6.59
CA GLN A 49 23.14 -9.17 -6.30
C GLN A 49 21.75 -8.96 -6.89
N LYS A 50 21.10 -10.07 -7.23
CA LYS A 50 19.70 -10.08 -7.64
C LYS A 50 18.83 -9.70 -6.44
N GLN A 51 17.90 -8.79 -6.66
CA GLN A 51 17.05 -8.20 -5.63
C GLN A 51 15.63 -8.81 -5.62
N PRO A 52 14.88 -8.72 -4.50
CA PRO A 52 13.55 -9.32 -4.39
C PRO A 52 12.56 -8.96 -5.50
N TRP A 53 12.44 -7.69 -5.89
CA TRP A 53 11.54 -7.22 -6.96
C TRP A 53 11.97 -7.63 -8.38
N GLN A 54 13.18 -8.17 -8.55
CA GLN A 54 13.66 -8.72 -9.82
C GLN A 54 13.23 -10.18 -10.02
N GLU A 55 12.49 -10.73 -9.05
CA GLU A 55 11.90 -12.05 -9.12
C GLU A 55 10.38 -11.97 -9.25
N SER A 56 9.79 -12.98 -9.86
CA SER A 56 8.36 -13.21 -9.68
C SER A 56 8.15 -13.84 -8.32
N GLY A 57 7.41 -13.20 -7.42
CA GLY A 57 7.07 -13.79 -6.14
C GLY A 57 6.05 -14.92 -6.24
N GLU A 58 6.12 -15.86 -5.30
CA GLU A 58 4.99 -16.73 -5.00
C GLU A 58 3.94 -15.91 -4.24
N GLN A 59 2.70 -15.87 -4.74
CA GLN A 59 1.60 -15.34 -3.96
C GLN A 59 1.41 -16.24 -2.73
N GLN A 60 1.42 -15.66 -1.52
CA GLN A 60 1.04 -16.37 -0.31
C GLN A 60 -0.46 -16.67 -0.38
N ARG A 61 -0.81 -17.81 -0.99
CA ARG A 61 -2.20 -18.23 -1.17
C ARG A 61 -2.55 -19.27 -0.13
N ILE A 62 -3.51 -18.94 0.72
CA ILE A 62 -4.17 -19.91 1.59
C ILE A 62 -4.96 -20.88 0.73
N ALA A 63 -4.78 -22.16 1.01
CA ALA A 63 -5.41 -23.23 0.25
C ALA A 63 -6.95 -23.13 0.31
N SER A 64 -7.59 -23.22 -0.85
CA SER A 64 -9.06 -23.22 -0.98
C SER A 64 -9.72 -24.51 -0.45
N THR A 65 -8.90 -25.52 -0.13
CA THR A 65 -9.29 -26.75 0.55
C THR A 65 -8.24 -27.13 1.59
N THR A 66 -8.69 -27.61 2.74
CA THR A 66 -7.80 -28.13 3.79
C THR A 66 -7.20 -29.48 3.41
N GLY A 67 -6.14 -29.93 4.10
CA GLY A 67 -5.49 -31.23 3.83
C GLY A 67 -6.39 -32.46 4.02
N ASN A 68 -7.48 -32.35 4.77
CA ASN A 68 -8.52 -33.38 4.87
C ASN A 68 -9.58 -33.27 3.75
N GLY A 69 -9.47 -32.29 2.85
CA GLY A 69 -10.36 -32.02 1.73
C GLY A 69 -11.75 -31.56 2.13
N LEU A 70 -11.84 -30.74 3.19
CA LEU A 70 -12.95 -29.83 3.47
C LEU A 70 -12.70 -28.49 2.74
N PRO A 71 -13.73 -27.64 2.56
CA PRO A 71 -13.55 -26.29 2.06
C PRO A 71 -12.61 -25.47 2.96
N GLY A 72 -11.82 -24.59 2.34
CA GLY A 72 -10.99 -23.58 3.02
C GLY A 72 -11.82 -22.43 3.62
N PRO A 73 -11.16 -21.38 4.12
CA PRO A 73 -11.83 -20.20 4.70
C PRO A 73 -12.76 -19.52 3.67
N ILE A 74 -13.81 -18.85 4.16
CA ILE A 74 -14.73 -18.08 3.31
C ILE A 74 -14.09 -16.79 2.78
N ASP A 75 -13.05 -16.31 3.46
CA ASP A 75 -12.35 -15.07 3.20
C ASP A 75 -10.85 -15.26 3.53
N PRO A 76 -10.10 -15.99 2.68
CA PRO A 76 -8.66 -16.16 2.89
C PRO A 76 -7.93 -14.83 2.68
N GLN A 77 -7.10 -14.45 3.66
CA GLN A 77 -6.09 -13.42 3.50
C GLN A 77 -5.00 -13.94 2.56
N ASN A 78 -4.95 -13.34 1.37
CA ASN A 78 -3.96 -13.66 0.33
C ASN A 78 -3.28 -12.36 -0.08
N TRP A 79 -2.63 -11.74 0.90
CA TRP A 79 -1.91 -10.50 0.64
C TRP A 79 -0.73 -10.75 -0.30
N GLU A 80 -0.27 -9.71 -0.98
CA GLU A 80 0.83 -9.78 -1.94
C GLU A 80 1.84 -8.69 -1.64
N ASN A 81 3.12 -9.07 -1.67
CA ASN A 81 4.21 -8.10 -1.54
C ASN A 81 4.17 -7.12 -2.74
N PRO A 82 4.10 -5.80 -2.50
CA PRO A 82 4.17 -4.80 -3.56
C PRO A 82 5.36 -4.97 -4.53
N ASP A 83 6.49 -5.49 -4.06
CA ASP A 83 7.70 -5.77 -4.87
C ASP A 83 7.40 -6.68 -6.07
N HIS A 84 6.40 -7.55 -5.95
CA HIS A 84 6.05 -8.55 -6.96
C HIS A 84 4.87 -8.12 -7.83
N MET A 85 4.23 -6.99 -7.54
CA MET A 85 3.10 -6.50 -8.32
C MET A 85 3.55 -5.90 -9.64
N THR A 86 2.69 -6.02 -10.64
CA THR A 86 2.88 -5.51 -12.01
C THR A 86 1.64 -4.77 -12.46
N TRP A 87 1.72 -4.07 -13.60
CA TRP A 87 0.53 -3.45 -14.20
C TRP A 87 -0.61 -4.44 -14.52
N SER A 88 -0.35 -5.76 -14.54
CA SER A 88 -1.40 -6.77 -14.70
C SER A 88 -2.31 -6.94 -13.47
N ASP A 89 -1.87 -6.44 -12.31
CA ASP A 89 -2.63 -6.46 -11.06
C ASP A 89 -3.65 -5.33 -10.96
N TYR A 90 -3.58 -4.34 -11.86
CA TYR A 90 -4.59 -3.28 -11.92
C TYR A 90 -5.97 -3.86 -12.28
N ARG A 91 -6.97 -3.48 -11.48
CA ARG A 91 -8.37 -3.86 -11.68
C ARG A 91 -9.23 -2.61 -11.66
N LYS A 92 -9.85 -2.27 -12.78
CA LYS A 92 -10.72 -1.10 -12.87
C LYS A 92 -11.95 -1.22 -11.93
N PRO A 93 -12.32 -0.17 -11.16
CA PRO A 93 -13.56 -0.15 -10.41
C PRO A 93 -14.80 -0.28 -11.32
N PRO A 94 -15.84 -1.05 -10.94
CA PRO A 94 -16.98 -1.29 -11.80
C PRO A 94 -17.77 -0.01 -12.14
N GLY A 95 -18.08 0.19 -13.43
CA GLY A 95 -18.99 1.24 -13.88
C GLY A 95 -18.41 2.65 -13.90
N THR A 96 -17.10 2.81 -13.77
CA THR A 96 -16.43 4.12 -13.73
C THR A 96 -15.68 4.43 -15.03
N ASN A 97 -15.39 5.70 -15.28
CA ASN A 97 -14.45 6.15 -16.30
C ASN A 97 -13.70 7.40 -15.81
N TRP A 98 -13.04 7.28 -14.65
CA TRP A 98 -12.44 8.39 -13.94
C TRP A 98 -11.32 9.10 -14.72
N ALA A 99 -10.70 8.41 -15.68
CA ALA A 99 -9.64 8.97 -16.52
C ALA A 99 -10.16 9.85 -17.67
N ASP A 100 -11.48 9.98 -17.89
CA ASP A 100 -12.01 10.83 -18.97
C ASP A 100 -11.73 12.32 -18.70
N PRO A 101 -10.84 12.97 -19.48
CA PRO A 101 -10.45 14.34 -19.23
C PRO A 101 -11.57 15.37 -19.46
N ASN A 102 -12.67 14.96 -20.09
CA ASN A 102 -13.84 15.82 -20.32
C ASN A 102 -14.79 15.85 -19.13
N VAL A 103 -14.68 14.89 -18.20
CA VAL A 103 -15.47 14.86 -16.98
C VAL A 103 -14.79 15.75 -15.95
N LYS A 104 -15.54 16.69 -15.37
CA LYS A 104 -15.05 17.57 -14.31
C LYS A 104 -15.53 17.06 -12.96
N GLY A 105 -14.74 17.32 -11.91
CA GLY A 105 -15.16 17.02 -10.55
C GLY A 105 -16.46 17.74 -10.21
N SER A 106 -17.42 17.01 -9.66
CA SER A 106 -18.77 17.51 -9.37
C SER A 106 -18.81 18.61 -8.30
N THR A 107 -17.78 18.68 -7.44
CA THR A 107 -17.60 19.74 -6.46
C THR A 107 -16.54 20.75 -6.91
N ARG A 108 -15.37 20.29 -7.35
CA ARG A 108 -14.29 21.16 -7.82
C ARG A 108 -13.39 20.45 -8.82
N THR A 109 -12.89 21.20 -9.81
CA THR A 109 -11.71 20.79 -10.59
C THR A 109 -10.61 21.79 -10.33
N PHE A 110 -9.50 21.33 -9.76
CA PHE A 110 -8.36 22.17 -9.41
C PHE A 110 -7.47 22.40 -10.64
N LYS A 111 -7.06 23.65 -10.86
CA LYS A 111 -6.12 24.05 -11.90
C LYS A 111 -4.71 24.12 -11.31
N GLY A 112 -3.83 23.24 -11.75
CA GLY A 112 -2.43 23.22 -11.36
C GLY A 112 -1.51 23.79 -12.43
N ALA A 113 -0.54 24.59 -12.02
CA ALA A 113 0.61 24.91 -12.87
C ALA A 113 1.70 23.87 -12.65
N LEU A 114 2.13 23.18 -13.70
CA LEU A 114 3.31 22.32 -13.70
C LEU A 114 4.48 23.11 -14.28
N VAL A 115 5.35 23.64 -13.43
CA VAL A 115 6.48 24.50 -13.79
C VAL A 115 7.76 23.65 -13.79
N LEU A 116 8.32 23.44 -14.97
CA LEU A 116 9.51 22.61 -15.16
C LEU A 116 10.77 23.46 -15.09
N VAL A 117 11.78 22.95 -14.37
CA VAL A 117 13.08 23.63 -14.22
C VAL A 117 14.24 22.68 -14.44
N ASP A 118 15.26 23.16 -15.16
CA ASP A 118 16.53 22.48 -15.37
C ASP A 118 17.72 23.39 -15.00
N TYR A 119 18.92 22.84 -14.99
CA TYR A 119 20.09 23.48 -14.38
C TYR A 119 21.26 23.60 -15.35
N PRO A 120 22.20 24.54 -15.15
CA PRO A 120 23.39 24.67 -16.00
C PRO A 120 24.20 23.36 -16.15
N ASN A 121 24.18 22.50 -15.13
CA ASN A 121 24.89 21.22 -15.10
C ASN A 121 23.97 19.98 -15.30
N GLN A 122 22.65 20.17 -15.39
CA GLN A 122 21.70 19.05 -15.42
C GLN A 122 20.46 19.44 -16.24
N ASP A 123 20.44 19.00 -17.50
CA ASP A 123 19.22 18.98 -18.30
C ASP A 123 18.27 17.88 -17.79
N PHE A 124 16.98 17.98 -18.18
CA PHE A 124 16.01 16.90 -17.95
C PHE A 124 16.56 15.57 -18.48
N VAL A 125 16.59 14.55 -17.63
CA VAL A 125 17.12 13.22 -17.89
C VAL A 125 16.41 12.58 -19.07
N VAL A 126 15.09 12.78 -19.22
CA VAL A 126 14.32 12.23 -20.35
C VAL A 126 14.75 12.77 -21.73
N THR A 127 15.54 13.85 -21.77
CA THR A 127 16.13 14.38 -23.01
C THR A 127 17.38 13.61 -23.46
N LYS A 128 17.99 12.83 -22.56
CA LYS A 128 19.23 12.11 -22.81
C LYS A 128 18.96 10.75 -23.48
N PRO A 129 19.99 10.10 -24.07
CA PRO A 129 19.87 8.72 -24.54
C PRO A 129 19.51 7.77 -23.39
N LYS A 130 18.78 6.69 -23.69
CA LYS A 130 18.45 5.62 -22.75
C LYS A 130 19.67 5.18 -21.94
N GLY A 131 19.51 5.06 -20.62
CA GLY A 131 20.51 4.48 -19.71
C GLY A 131 21.81 5.27 -19.57
N SER A 132 21.81 6.55 -19.94
CA SER A 132 23.03 7.37 -20.03
C SER A 132 23.45 8.08 -18.73
N THR A 133 22.60 8.08 -17.70
CA THR A 133 22.97 8.59 -16.37
C THR A 133 23.59 7.50 -15.51
N PRO A 134 24.36 7.84 -14.45
CA PRO A 134 24.88 6.87 -13.49
C PRO A 134 23.80 5.94 -12.92
N PHE A 135 22.58 6.46 -12.75
CA PHE A 135 21.42 5.71 -12.26
C PHE A 135 20.85 4.72 -13.27
N GLY A 136 21.29 4.72 -14.54
CA GLY A 136 20.68 3.90 -15.59
C GLY A 136 19.41 4.50 -16.20
N ASN A 137 19.17 5.79 -15.99
CA ASN A 137 18.06 6.54 -16.58
C ASN A 137 18.52 7.42 -17.76
N PRO A 138 17.62 7.89 -18.62
CA PRO A 138 16.19 7.55 -18.68
C PRO A 138 15.95 6.11 -19.14
N SER A 139 14.78 5.57 -18.83
CA SER A 139 14.39 4.20 -19.16
C SER A 139 14.14 4.01 -20.66
N ALA A 140 13.92 2.75 -21.05
CA ALA A 140 13.52 2.43 -22.42
C ALA A 140 12.12 2.95 -22.80
N GLU A 141 11.27 3.25 -21.82
CA GLU A 141 9.88 3.67 -22.06
C GLU A 141 9.77 5.10 -22.58
N ALA A 142 10.69 5.98 -22.21
CA ALA A 142 10.82 7.31 -22.81
C ALA A 142 12.25 7.86 -22.64
N ASN A 143 12.83 8.32 -23.74
CA ASN A 143 14.17 8.94 -23.78
C ASN A 143 14.29 9.80 -25.05
N GLY A 144 15.31 10.66 -25.12
CA GLY A 144 15.54 11.52 -26.29
C GLY A 144 14.42 12.54 -26.57
N VAL A 145 13.62 12.90 -25.56
CA VAL A 145 12.57 13.91 -25.71
C VAL A 145 13.22 15.29 -25.98
N PRO A 146 12.85 16.02 -27.03
CA PRO A 146 13.40 17.35 -27.28
C PRO A 146 13.11 18.29 -26.11
N ARG A 147 14.10 19.10 -25.70
CA ARG A 147 14.01 19.96 -24.51
C ARG A 147 12.77 20.87 -24.53
N GLU A 148 12.43 21.41 -25.70
CA GLU A 148 11.26 22.27 -25.91
C GLU A 148 9.91 21.55 -25.77
N GLN A 149 9.89 20.21 -25.78
CA GLN A 149 8.69 19.39 -25.61
C GLN A 149 8.54 18.83 -24.20
N VAL A 150 9.52 19.03 -23.31
CA VAL A 150 9.54 18.39 -21.98
C VAL A 150 8.34 18.81 -21.12
N ALA A 151 7.93 20.07 -21.16
CA ALA A 151 6.76 20.54 -20.41
C ALA A 151 5.45 19.87 -20.88
N GLU A 152 5.26 19.78 -22.19
CA GLU A 152 4.14 19.07 -22.82
C GLU A 152 4.18 17.57 -22.47
N PHE A 153 5.38 16.96 -22.52
CA PHE A 153 5.62 15.55 -22.19
C PHE A 153 5.16 15.22 -20.77
N TYR A 154 5.66 15.93 -19.75
CA TYR A 154 5.28 15.64 -18.35
C TYR A 154 3.83 16.02 -18.03
N LYS A 155 3.30 17.10 -18.61
CA LYS A 155 1.88 17.42 -18.48
C LYS A 155 1.00 16.30 -19.05
N ASN A 156 1.39 15.72 -20.18
CA ASN A 156 0.64 14.62 -20.79
C ASN A 156 0.83 13.31 -20.01
N PHE A 157 2.04 13.02 -19.54
CA PHE A 157 2.30 11.88 -18.67
C PHE A 157 1.44 11.90 -17.39
N LEU A 158 1.26 13.07 -16.78
CA LEU A 158 0.47 13.20 -15.55
C LEU A 158 -1.04 13.35 -15.77
N ASN A 159 -1.49 14.07 -16.80
CA ASN A 159 -2.90 14.48 -16.93
C ASN A 159 -3.61 13.96 -18.19
N THR A 160 -2.94 13.22 -19.08
CA THR A 160 -3.55 12.73 -20.33
C THR A 160 -3.45 11.21 -20.43
N PRO A 161 -4.56 10.46 -20.53
CA PRO A 161 -4.50 9.02 -20.67
C PRO A 161 -3.71 8.61 -21.91
N GLY A 162 -2.69 7.77 -21.75
CA GLY A 162 -1.79 7.38 -22.83
C GLY A 162 -1.06 6.06 -22.59
N ALA A 163 -0.19 5.66 -23.51
CA ALA A 163 0.52 4.38 -23.41
C ALA A 163 1.53 4.34 -22.26
N LEU A 164 2.23 5.45 -22.00
CA LEU A 164 3.29 5.55 -20.99
C LEU A 164 2.75 5.44 -19.55
N ASN A 165 1.66 6.15 -19.25
CA ASN A 165 0.98 6.09 -17.95
C ASN A 165 -0.10 4.99 -17.87
N ARG A 166 -0.15 4.10 -18.87
CA ARG A 166 -1.13 3.01 -18.97
C ARG A 166 -2.60 3.46 -18.91
N GLY A 167 -2.87 4.71 -19.30
CA GLY A 167 -4.18 5.33 -19.26
C GLY A 167 -4.51 6.01 -17.93
N HIS A 168 -3.61 5.95 -16.94
CA HIS A 168 -3.83 6.49 -15.60
C HIS A 168 -3.30 7.90 -15.44
N THR A 169 -4.05 8.75 -14.73
CA THR A 169 -3.74 10.17 -14.62
C THR A 169 -3.99 10.72 -13.23
N ILE A 170 -3.37 11.84 -12.88
CA ILE A 170 -3.64 12.52 -11.61
C ILE A 170 -5.10 12.98 -11.53
N HIS A 171 -5.71 13.30 -12.66
CA HIS A 171 -7.15 13.57 -12.74
C HIS A 171 -7.97 12.35 -12.33
N GLU A 172 -7.63 11.17 -12.87
CA GLU A 172 -8.26 9.91 -12.49
C GLU A 172 -8.13 9.63 -11.00
N TYR A 173 -6.93 9.79 -10.43
CA TYR A 173 -6.70 9.57 -9.00
C TYR A 173 -7.68 10.38 -8.14
N TRP A 174 -7.75 11.69 -8.36
CA TRP A 174 -8.62 12.56 -7.57
C TRP A 174 -10.10 12.28 -7.81
N MET A 175 -10.49 11.94 -9.06
CA MET A 175 -11.87 11.56 -9.38
C MET A 175 -12.23 10.25 -8.69
N GLU A 176 -11.37 9.25 -8.70
CA GLU A 176 -11.65 7.96 -8.07
C GLU A 176 -11.73 8.09 -6.55
N ASP A 177 -10.70 8.68 -5.94
CA ASP A 177 -10.56 8.73 -4.50
C ASP A 177 -11.61 9.62 -3.83
N SER A 178 -12.13 10.63 -4.56
CA SER A 178 -13.22 11.48 -4.08
C SER A 178 -14.61 11.06 -4.56
N GLY A 179 -14.75 9.94 -5.26
CA GLY A 179 -16.06 9.54 -5.80
C GLY A 179 -16.62 10.45 -6.88
N GLY A 180 -15.74 11.14 -7.61
CA GLY A 180 -16.05 12.06 -8.70
C GLY A 180 -16.29 13.50 -8.23
N ARG A 181 -15.90 13.84 -6.99
CA ARG A 181 -16.09 15.20 -6.44
C ARG A 181 -14.99 16.14 -6.88
N TYR A 182 -13.76 15.65 -6.90
CA TYR A 182 -12.56 16.40 -7.22
C TYR A 182 -11.90 15.89 -8.49
N GLY A 183 -11.53 16.81 -9.37
CA GLY A 183 -10.69 16.53 -10.53
C GLY A 183 -9.48 17.47 -10.54
N VAL A 184 -8.48 17.14 -11.35
CA VAL A 184 -7.29 17.97 -11.56
C VAL A 184 -7.09 18.27 -13.05
N GLU A 185 -6.64 19.49 -13.34
CA GLU A 185 -6.24 19.92 -14.67
C GLU A 185 -4.88 20.64 -14.57
N LEU A 186 -3.88 20.14 -15.29
CA LEU A 186 -2.53 20.69 -15.31
C LEU A 186 -2.24 21.49 -16.57
N THR A 187 -1.54 22.61 -16.41
CA THR A 187 -0.91 23.38 -17.49
C THR A 187 0.61 23.37 -17.31
N GLY A 188 1.35 22.96 -18.35
CA GLY A 188 2.81 22.89 -18.33
C GLY A 188 3.49 24.22 -18.70
N PHE A 189 4.59 24.54 -18.02
CA PHE A 189 5.43 25.71 -18.28
C PHE A 189 6.92 25.33 -18.24
N GLY A 190 7.75 25.99 -19.03
CA GLY A 190 9.19 25.74 -19.10
C GLY A 190 9.59 24.73 -20.19
N PRO A 191 10.76 24.06 -20.07
CA PRO A 191 11.66 24.09 -18.92
C PRO A 191 12.45 25.41 -18.81
N TYR A 192 12.46 25.99 -17.61
CA TYR A 192 13.24 27.19 -17.30
C TYR A 192 14.63 26.81 -16.77
N ARG A 193 15.67 27.46 -17.29
CA ARG A 193 17.04 27.29 -16.80
C ARG A 193 17.24 28.07 -15.52
N MET A 194 17.54 27.36 -14.43
CA MET A 194 17.81 27.91 -13.11
C MET A 194 19.17 28.61 -13.07
N PRO A 195 19.36 29.61 -12.18
CA PRO A 195 20.62 30.32 -12.06
C PRO A 195 21.71 29.49 -11.35
N GLY A 196 21.34 28.55 -10.48
CA GLY A 196 22.25 27.62 -9.81
C GLY A 196 22.30 26.24 -10.47
N LYS A 197 23.32 25.46 -10.11
CA LYS A 197 23.47 24.04 -10.43
C LYS A 197 22.48 23.19 -9.64
N SER A 198 22.16 21.98 -10.10
CA SER A 198 21.16 21.10 -9.47
C SER A 198 21.42 20.85 -7.97
N HIS A 199 22.66 20.49 -7.62
CA HIS A 199 23.04 20.19 -6.23
C HIS A 199 22.94 21.41 -5.31
N GLU A 200 22.99 22.63 -5.85
CA GLU A 200 22.84 23.84 -5.06
C GLU A 200 21.42 24.01 -4.46
N TYR A 201 20.44 23.27 -4.97
CA TYR A 201 19.04 23.25 -4.53
C TYR A 201 18.65 21.99 -3.75
N ALA A 202 19.54 21.00 -3.64
CA ALA A 202 19.17 19.63 -3.29
C ALA A 202 19.82 19.09 -2.00
N MET A 203 20.90 19.70 -1.51
CA MET A 203 21.65 19.21 -0.35
C MET A 203 21.12 19.74 1.00
N GLU A 204 19.84 19.51 1.29
CA GLU A 204 19.23 19.99 2.54
C GLU A 204 19.72 19.20 3.78
N PHE A 205 20.09 17.92 3.62
CA PHE A 205 20.39 17.03 4.74
C PHE A 205 21.87 16.67 4.90
N GLN A 206 22.68 16.92 3.87
CA GLN A 206 24.07 16.46 3.75
C GLN A 206 25.07 17.36 4.51
N GLY A 207 24.64 18.55 4.93
CA GLY A 207 25.49 19.55 5.58
C GLY A 207 26.51 20.21 4.65
N ASP A 208 27.25 21.19 5.18
CA ASP A 208 28.19 22.02 4.38
C ASP A 208 29.35 21.20 3.78
N GLY A 209 29.70 20.05 4.38
CA GLY A 209 30.84 19.22 3.99
C GLY A 209 30.64 18.44 2.68
N ALA A 210 29.42 18.37 2.15
CA ALA A 210 29.12 17.71 0.87
C ALA A 210 29.01 18.68 -0.31
N CYS A 211 29.00 19.99 -0.05
CA CYS A 211 28.84 21.01 -1.08
C CYS A 211 30.17 21.27 -1.81
N PRO A 212 30.22 21.16 -3.16
CA PRO A 212 31.43 21.46 -3.94
C PRO A 212 32.01 22.85 -3.66
N ALA A 213 33.34 22.95 -3.60
CA ALA A 213 34.00 24.21 -3.32
C ALA A 213 33.62 25.30 -4.34
N GLY A 214 33.15 26.44 -3.83
CA GLY A 214 32.73 27.60 -4.65
C GLY A 214 31.25 27.62 -5.02
N ASP A 215 30.49 26.57 -4.69
CA ASP A 215 29.04 26.52 -4.87
C ASP A 215 28.29 26.87 -3.57
N SER A 216 26.98 27.14 -3.67
CA SER A 216 26.13 27.49 -2.53
C SER A 216 24.93 26.55 -2.42
N CYS A 217 25.06 25.50 -1.61
CA CYS A 217 24.06 24.43 -1.49
C CYS A 217 22.90 24.73 -0.54
N ASN A 218 22.36 25.94 -0.66
CA ASN A 218 21.25 26.45 0.15
C ASN A 218 20.27 27.30 -0.68
N LYS A 219 20.30 27.16 -2.02
CA LYS A 219 19.40 27.92 -2.89
C LYS A 219 17.97 27.40 -2.74
N ASN A 220 17.02 28.31 -2.91
CA ASN A 220 15.61 27.98 -2.79
C ASN A 220 14.98 27.79 -4.17
N ILE A 221 14.62 26.55 -4.49
CA ILE A 221 14.04 26.20 -5.79
C ILE A 221 12.73 26.96 -6.06
N ARG A 222 11.86 27.14 -5.05
CA ARG A 222 10.58 27.84 -5.22
C ARG A 222 10.78 29.31 -5.56
N THR A 223 11.76 29.96 -4.93
CA THR A 223 12.08 31.38 -5.20
C THR A 223 12.53 31.54 -6.65
N ASP A 224 13.54 30.77 -7.05
CA ASP A 224 14.16 30.94 -8.37
C ASP A 224 13.26 30.43 -9.51
N ALA A 225 12.56 29.31 -9.31
CA ALA A 225 11.63 28.76 -10.29
C ALA A 225 10.42 29.68 -10.49
N ARG A 226 9.90 30.27 -9.41
CA ARG A 226 8.82 31.27 -9.51
C ARG A 226 9.28 32.51 -10.26
N ALA A 227 10.48 33.01 -9.96
CA ALA A 227 11.04 34.17 -10.65
C ALA A 227 11.21 33.90 -12.15
N ALA A 228 11.73 32.73 -12.52
CA ALA A 228 11.89 32.33 -13.91
C ALA A 228 10.54 32.18 -14.64
N TRP A 229 9.55 31.55 -14.00
CA TRP A 229 8.20 31.40 -14.55
C TRP A 229 7.51 32.74 -14.77
N VAL A 230 7.56 33.64 -13.78
CA VAL A 230 7.00 35.00 -13.89
C VAL A 230 7.69 35.79 -15.00
N ALA A 231 9.02 35.70 -15.09
CA ALA A 231 9.75 36.37 -16.17
C ALA A 231 9.36 35.84 -17.56
N GLY A 232 9.07 34.54 -17.68
CA GLY A 232 8.69 33.90 -18.93
C GLY A 232 7.23 34.10 -19.35
N THR A 233 6.33 34.39 -18.41
CA THR A 233 4.86 34.39 -18.68
C THR A 233 4.13 35.67 -18.31
N GLY A 234 4.77 36.55 -17.52
CA GLY A 234 4.12 37.73 -16.94
C GLY A 234 3.64 37.48 -15.50
N PRO A 235 3.60 38.53 -14.65
CA PRO A 235 3.23 38.42 -13.24
C PRO A 235 1.77 38.03 -12.99
N GLU A 236 0.88 38.15 -13.99
CA GLU A 236 -0.54 37.85 -13.89
C GLU A 236 -0.88 36.36 -14.05
N VAL A 237 -0.06 35.59 -14.77
CA VAL A 237 -0.34 34.17 -15.08
C VAL A 237 -0.43 33.29 -13.83
N PRO A 238 0.47 33.41 -12.82
CA PRO A 238 0.39 32.58 -11.62
C PRO A 238 -0.93 32.68 -10.83
N ALA A 239 -1.64 33.81 -10.92
CA ALA A 239 -2.89 34.02 -10.20
C ALA A 239 -4.06 33.17 -10.76
N GLY A 240 -3.90 32.56 -11.94
CA GLY A 240 -4.91 31.73 -12.58
C GLY A 240 -4.97 30.27 -12.09
N PHE A 241 -4.07 29.87 -11.18
CA PHE A 241 -3.91 28.49 -10.71
C PHE A 241 -4.23 28.35 -9.23
N ASP A 242 -4.82 27.22 -8.86
CA ASP A 242 -5.13 26.86 -7.48
C ASP A 242 -3.88 26.39 -6.72
N PHE A 243 -2.91 25.82 -7.43
CA PHE A 243 -1.66 25.31 -6.88
C PHE A 243 -0.53 25.27 -7.93
N VAL A 244 0.71 25.10 -7.46
CA VAL A 244 1.90 24.99 -8.33
C VAL A 244 2.71 23.75 -7.96
N PHE A 245 3.07 22.97 -8.97
CA PHE A 245 4.05 21.90 -8.91
C PHE A 245 5.33 22.35 -9.63
N TYR A 246 6.44 22.39 -8.89
CA TYR A 246 7.76 22.61 -9.47
C TYR A 246 8.40 21.26 -9.75
N LEU A 247 8.53 20.91 -11.02
CA LEU A 247 9.18 19.67 -11.45
C LEU A 247 10.63 19.96 -11.81
N SER A 248 11.55 19.46 -10.98
CA SER A 248 12.99 19.53 -11.19
C SER A 248 13.48 18.43 -12.13
N ALA A 249 14.42 18.77 -13.02
CA ALA A 249 15.26 17.79 -13.69
C ALA A 249 16.05 16.93 -12.67
N GLY A 250 16.23 15.64 -12.97
CA GLY A 250 16.99 14.69 -12.14
C GLY A 250 16.12 13.79 -11.25
N GLN A 251 16.79 13.10 -10.32
CA GLN A 251 16.18 12.14 -9.42
C GLN A 251 15.57 12.78 -8.17
N ASP A 252 14.70 12.03 -7.52
CA ASP A 252 14.23 12.21 -6.14
C ASP A 252 15.16 11.43 -5.18
N GLU A 253 15.81 12.11 -4.23
CA GLU A 253 16.72 11.50 -3.24
C GLU A 253 16.01 10.36 -2.47
N SER A 254 14.74 10.55 -2.08
CA SER A 254 13.94 9.60 -1.33
C SER A 254 13.67 8.29 -2.08
N SER A 255 13.92 8.28 -3.39
CA SER A 255 13.79 7.11 -4.27
C SER A 255 15.13 6.49 -4.65
N THR A 256 16.27 7.13 -4.37
CA THR A 256 17.59 6.67 -4.84
C THR A 256 18.61 6.36 -3.75
N TRP A 257 18.43 6.90 -2.54
CA TRP A 257 19.46 6.86 -1.50
C TRP A 257 19.82 5.42 -1.08
N GLN A 258 18.87 4.49 -1.07
CA GLN A 258 19.12 3.10 -0.67
C GLN A 258 19.68 2.32 -1.85
N GLU A 259 19.07 2.54 -3.02
CA GLU A 259 19.28 1.87 -4.28
C GLU A 259 20.69 2.08 -4.82
N PHE A 260 21.18 3.32 -4.71
CA PHE A 260 22.51 3.72 -5.17
C PHE A 260 23.45 4.07 -4.00
N GLY A 261 23.11 3.58 -2.81
CA GLY A 261 23.96 3.56 -1.63
C GLY A 261 24.37 2.12 -1.29
N MET A 262 23.93 1.62 -0.12
CA MET A 262 24.36 0.33 0.39
C MET A 262 23.92 -0.89 -0.45
N MET A 263 22.84 -0.79 -1.24
CA MET A 263 22.45 -1.87 -2.13
C MET A 263 23.45 -2.08 -3.27
N LYS A 264 24.14 -1.01 -3.68
CA LYS A 264 25.07 -1.02 -4.81
C LYS A 264 26.52 -1.15 -4.36
N PHE A 265 26.90 -0.53 -3.25
CA PHE A 265 28.29 -0.44 -2.80
C PHE A 265 28.46 -1.11 -1.42
N PRO A 266 29.47 -1.98 -1.21
CA PRO A 266 29.68 -2.65 0.07
C PRO A 266 29.97 -1.68 1.23
N THR A 267 30.71 -0.61 0.94
CA THR A 267 31.11 0.43 1.90
C THR A 267 31.03 1.81 1.23
N LYS A 268 30.99 2.88 2.03
CA LYS A 268 30.95 4.26 1.52
C LYS A 268 32.23 4.64 0.78
N GLU A 269 33.38 4.11 1.20
CA GLU A 269 34.67 4.32 0.55
C GLU A 269 34.77 3.64 -0.82
N GLU A 270 33.90 2.68 -1.13
CA GLU A 270 33.85 1.97 -2.41
C GLU A 270 32.91 2.61 -3.45
N VAL A 271 32.26 3.73 -3.11
CA VAL A 271 31.46 4.47 -4.09
C VAL A 271 32.37 4.99 -5.21
N THR A 272 32.04 4.61 -6.43
CA THR A 272 32.83 4.94 -7.63
C THR A 272 32.74 6.41 -8.01
N GLU A 273 33.76 6.94 -8.71
CA GLU A 273 33.79 8.33 -9.20
C GLU A 273 32.56 8.72 -10.05
N GLU A 274 31.97 7.78 -10.80
CA GLU A 274 30.75 8.01 -11.58
C GLU A 274 29.56 8.47 -10.73
N PHE A 275 29.53 8.08 -9.45
CA PHE A 275 28.52 8.46 -8.46
C PHE A 275 29.00 9.57 -7.50
N GLY A 276 30.17 10.13 -7.78
CA GLY A 276 30.82 11.15 -6.96
C GLY A 276 30.50 12.60 -7.34
N PRO A 277 30.97 13.56 -6.54
CA PRO A 277 30.87 14.99 -6.81
C PRO A 277 31.73 15.42 -8.01
N PRO A 278 31.42 16.59 -8.61
CA PRO A 278 32.33 17.23 -9.56
C PRO A 278 33.60 17.79 -8.90
N ASP A 279 33.65 17.88 -7.56
CA ASP A 279 34.82 18.33 -6.79
C ASP A 279 35.65 17.13 -6.32
N PRO A 280 36.87 16.93 -6.84
CA PRO A 280 37.70 15.77 -6.50
C PRO A 280 38.23 15.78 -5.06
N ASN A 281 38.03 16.88 -4.30
CA ASN A 281 38.43 16.95 -2.89
C ASN A 281 37.35 16.43 -1.93
N LEU A 282 36.15 16.14 -2.45
CA LEU A 282 35.05 15.58 -1.68
C LEU A 282 34.98 14.06 -1.84
N PRO A 283 34.49 13.33 -0.82
CA PRO A 283 34.22 11.91 -0.96
C PRO A 283 33.11 11.65 -2.00
N ASN A 284 33.10 10.45 -2.61
CA ASN A 284 32.05 10.03 -3.52
C ASN A 284 30.72 9.66 -2.82
N TRP A 285 30.63 9.89 -1.51
CA TRP A 285 29.46 9.62 -0.68
C TRP A 285 29.08 10.87 0.12
N SER A 286 27.85 10.91 0.62
CA SER A 286 27.36 11.97 1.49
C SER A 286 26.42 11.41 2.55
N ASP A 287 26.18 12.21 3.59
CA ASP A 287 25.17 11.91 4.61
C ASP A 287 23.75 11.87 4.00
N THR A 288 22.78 11.32 4.73
CA THR A 288 21.38 11.26 4.28
C THR A 288 20.45 11.65 5.42
N ARG A 289 19.16 11.80 5.08
CA ARG A 289 18.10 12.03 6.07
C ARG A 289 17.88 10.85 7.03
N TYR A 290 18.07 9.60 6.58
CA TYR A 290 17.58 8.42 7.29
C TYR A 290 18.66 7.49 7.83
N VAL A 291 19.77 7.39 7.11
CA VAL A 291 20.91 6.52 7.43
C VAL A 291 22.21 7.32 7.35
N GLU A 292 23.31 6.71 7.79
CA GLU A 292 24.61 7.40 7.84
C GLU A 292 25.09 7.89 6.48
N TRP A 293 24.87 7.15 5.38
CA TRP A 293 25.45 7.52 4.09
C TRP A 293 24.69 6.97 2.87
N THR A 294 24.89 7.62 1.73
CA THR A 294 24.59 7.15 0.36
C THR A 294 25.65 7.67 -0.62
N SER A 295 25.56 7.33 -1.91
CA SER A 295 26.41 7.98 -2.92
C SER A 295 26.13 9.48 -3.04
N TRP A 296 27.16 10.26 -3.34
CA TRP A 296 27.01 11.72 -3.48
C TRP A 296 25.97 12.07 -4.54
N ALA A 297 25.93 11.35 -5.67
CA ALA A 297 24.93 11.57 -6.71
C ALA A 297 23.49 11.42 -6.20
N ALA A 298 23.22 10.42 -5.34
CA ALA A 298 21.90 10.26 -4.73
C ALA A 298 21.62 11.35 -3.69
N GLY A 299 22.58 11.68 -2.82
CA GLY A 299 22.43 12.74 -1.81
C GLY A 299 22.38 14.16 -2.39
N ALA A 300 22.82 14.36 -3.64
CA ALA A 300 22.73 15.62 -4.37
C ALA A 300 21.44 15.76 -5.21
N SER A 301 20.48 14.84 -5.03
CA SER A 301 19.19 14.82 -5.73
C SER A 301 18.09 15.49 -4.91
N ILE A 302 17.04 16.00 -5.56
CA ILE A 302 16.00 16.80 -4.89
C ILE A 302 15.20 15.95 -3.91
N TRP A 303 14.87 16.49 -2.74
CA TRP A 303 13.88 15.92 -1.84
C TRP A 303 12.48 16.54 -2.07
N PRO A 304 11.47 15.79 -2.52
CA PRO A 304 10.12 16.30 -2.70
C PRO A 304 9.49 16.78 -1.39
N ASN A 305 8.76 17.90 -1.47
CA ASN A 305 8.03 18.47 -0.33
C ASN A 305 7.00 19.52 -0.77
N ALA A 306 6.00 19.79 0.08
CA ALA A 306 5.02 20.87 -0.06
C ALA A 306 5.23 21.97 0.99
N GLY A 307 4.87 23.19 0.62
CA GLY A 307 4.87 24.35 1.51
C GLY A 307 4.47 25.63 0.78
N GLY A 308 3.78 26.53 1.48
CA GLY A 308 3.43 27.85 0.94
C GLY A 308 2.55 27.84 -0.31
N GLY A 309 1.69 26.81 -0.48
CA GLY A 309 0.79 26.67 -1.62
C GLY A 309 1.42 26.07 -2.89
N SER A 310 2.65 25.56 -2.80
CA SER A 310 3.32 24.84 -3.88
C SER A 310 4.06 23.61 -3.38
N SER A 311 4.40 22.71 -4.29
CA SER A 311 5.26 21.56 -4.00
C SER A 311 6.37 21.41 -5.03
N THR A 312 7.40 20.67 -4.64
CA THR A 312 8.56 20.34 -5.47
C THR A 312 8.59 18.83 -5.70
N GLN A 313 8.82 18.42 -6.95
CA GLN A 313 8.98 17.04 -7.39
C GLN A 313 10.23 16.91 -8.27
N ALA A 314 10.65 15.67 -8.53
CA ALA A 314 11.70 15.34 -9.50
C ALA A 314 11.17 14.47 -10.65
N GLU A 315 11.97 14.23 -11.69
CA GLU A 315 11.56 13.41 -12.85
C GLU A 315 11.19 11.96 -12.48
N SER A 316 11.77 11.44 -11.38
CA SER A 316 11.45 10.11 -10.83
C SER A 316 10.32 10.13 -9.79
N SER A 317 9.77 11.29 -9.45
CA SER A 317 8.59 11.34 -8.59
C SER A 317 7.38 10.77 -9.35
N GLY A 318 6.82 9.67 -8.85
CA GLY A 318 5.59 9.10 -9.37
C GLY A 318 4.35 9.93 -9.03
N MET A 319 3.24 9.65 -9.70
CA MET A 319 1.95 10.34 -9.53
C MET A 319 1.44 10.37 -8.08
N GLY A 320 1.71 9.32 -7.30
CA GLY A 320 1.39 9.24 -5.87
C GLY A 320 2.07 10.33 -5.05
N VAL A 321 3.27 10.77 -5.43
CA VAL A 321 3.93 11.94 -4.80
C VAL A 321 3.14 13.21 -5.13
N TYR A 322 2.76 13.44 -6.38
CA TYR A 322 1.95 14.63 -6.73
C TYR A 322 0.61 14.66 -6.00
N ALA A 323 -0.04 13.50 -5.84
CA ALA A 323 -1.28 13.38 -5.09
C ALA A 323 -1.08 13.68 -3.60
N HIS A 324 -0.07 13.08 -2.97
CA HIS A 324 0.34 13.34 -1.58
C HIS A 324 0.57 14.84 -1.33
N GLU A 325 1.36 15.47 -2.19
CA GLU A 325 1.71 16.87 -2.05
C GLU A 325 0.52 17.81 -2.29
N LEU A 326 -0.40 17.46 -3.18
CA LEU A 326 -1.65 18.21 -3.33
C LEU A 326 -2.54 18.06 -2.09
N SER A 327 -2.57 16.91 -1.43
CA SER A 327 -3.27 16.75 -0.15
C SER A 327 -2.75 17.70 0.94
N HIS A 328 -1.45 17.98 0.98
CA HIS A 328 -0.89 19.02 1.85
C HIS A 328 -1.36 20.41 1.50
N ILE A 329 -1.41 20.74 0.20
CA ILE A 329 -1.92 22.03 -0.27
C ILE A 329 -3.41 22.21 0.08
N LEU A 330 -4.17 21.11 0.17
CA LEU A 330 -5.56 21.11 0.66
C LEU A 330 -5.71 21.14 2.18
N GLY A 331 -4.62 21.10 2.94
CA GLY A 331 -4.61 21.33 4.39
C GLY A 331 -4.60 20.08 5.27
N ILE A 332 -3.96 19.00 4.82
CA ILE A 332 -3.66 17.83 5.66
C ILE A 332 -2.16 17.69 5.89
N GLY A 333 -1.73 17.36 7.10
CA GLY A 333 -0.32 17.07 7.44
C GLY A 333 0.12 15.62 7.17
N ASP A 334 1.39 15.33 7.38
CA ASP A 334 1.95 13.97 7.25
C ASP A 334 1.56 13.03 8.38
N ASN A 335 1.35 11.75 8.04
CA ASN A 335 1.09 10.67 8.99
C ASN A 335 1.98 9.44 8.74
N TYR A 336 3.30 9.63 8.79
CA TYR A 336 4.27 8.53 8.77
C TYR A 336 5.38 8.73 9.81
N ASN A 337 6.09 7.64 10.10
CA ASN A 337 7.28 7.59 10.94
C ASN A 337 8.56 7.66 10.10
N ASN A 338 9.71 7.88 10.75
CA ASN A 338 11.01 7.49 10.18
C ASN A 338 11.15 5.95 10.34
N PRO A 339 11.32 5.17 9.25
CA PRO A 339 11.38 3.72 9.34
C PRO A 339 12.67 3.22 9.98
N TYR A 340 13.71 4.05 10.01
CA TYR A 340 15.03 3.74 10.59
C TYR A 340 15.31 4.54 11.87
N GLY A 341 14.26 5.15 12.45
CA GLY A 341 14.41 5.99 13.64
C GLY A 341 14.97 5.24 14.85
N VAL A 342 15.77 5.93 15.65
CA VAL A 342 16.26 5.45 16.96
C VAL A 342 15.72 6.38 18.04
N PRO A 343 14.83 5.91 18.94
CA PRO A 343 14.28 4.56 19.04
C PRO A 343 13.31 4.19 17.91
N PRO A 344 13.14 2.89 17.60
CA PRO A 344 12.24 2.46 16.55
C PRO A 344 10.79 2.80 16.87
N ARG A 345 10.03 3.11 15.82
CA ARG A 345 8.59 3.38 15.86
C ARG A 345 7.96 2.62 14.72
N ARG A 346 6.91 1.84 14.98
CA ARG A 346 6.16 1.15 13.92
C ARG A 346 5.47 2.17 12.99
N ALA A 347 5.39 1.86 11.69
CA ALA A 347 4.74 2.70 10.67
C ALA A 347 3.28 3.00 11.01
N TYR A 348 2.82 4.27 10.98
CA TYR A 348 1.49 4.67 11.48
C TYR A 348 0.30 4.01 10.76
N THR A 349 0.10 4.38 9.50
CA THR A 349 -0.89 3.83 8.56
C THR A 349 -0.25 3.16 7.36
N GLY A 350 1.00 3.53 7.04
CA GLY A 350 1.85 2.81 6.09
C GLY A 350 1.26 2.78 4.69
N ILE A 351 1.10 1.57 4.14
CA ILE A 351 0.67 1.33 2.75
C ILE A 351 -0.79 1.71 2.47
N TRP A 352 -1.58 1.91 3.52
CA TRP A 352 -3.03 2.04 3.45
C TRP A 352 -3.53 3.48 3.28
N GLU A 353 -2.63 4.47 3.41
CA GLU A 353 -2.98 5.89 3.47
C GLU A 353 -2.08 6.75 2.57
N MET A 354 -2.70 7.64 1.79
CA MET A 354 -2.00 8.59 0.91
C MET A 354 -1.03 9.51 1.68
N LEU A 355 -1.42 10.04 2.85
CA LEU A 355 -0.54 10.88 3.70
C LEU A 355 0.47 10.07 4.53
N SER A 356 0.69 8.81 4.16
CA SER A 356 1.74 7.95 4.69
C SER A 356 2.58 7.42 3.53
N ARG A 357 2.99 6.14 3.56
CA ARG A 357 3.69 5.50 2.44
C ARG A 357 2.76 4.85 1.41
N GLY A 358 1.45 5.07 1.48
CA GLY A 358 0.53 4.72 0.40
C GLY A 358 0.84 5.51 -0.89
N SER A 359 1.50 6.67 -0.79
CA SER A 359 2.04 7.41 -1.93
C SER A 359 3.13 6.66 -2.70
N PHE A 360 3.69 5.58 -2.13
CA PHE A 360 4.72 4.75 -2.77
C PHE A 360 4.11 3.58 -3.55
N ASN A 361 2.79 3.39 -3.52
CA ASN A 361 2.13 2.30 -4.22
C ASN A 361 2.28 2.41 -5.74
N GLY A 362 2.28 1.24 -6.37
CA GLY A 362 2.55 1.05 -7.79
C GLY A 362 3.24 -0.31 -8.01
N PRO A 363 3.36 -0.74 -9.26
CA PRO A 363 4.01 -2.00 -9.58
C PRO A 363 5.51 -1.95 -9.28
N GLY A 364 6.08 -3.05 -8.77
CA GLY A 364 7.47 -3.15 -8.36
C GLY A 364 7.80 -2.57 -6.98
N GLY A 365 6.80 -2.07 -6.25
CA GLY A 365 6.97 -1.64 -4.86
C GLY A 365 7.93 -0.44 -4.68
N PRO A 366 8.43 -0.20 -3.45
CA PRO A 366 9.21 0.99 -3.13
C PRO A 366 10.51 1.10 -3.93
N HIS A 367 11.18 -0.02 -4.23
CA HIS A 367 12.49 -0.09 -4.91
C HIS A 367 12.44 0.14 -6.43
N SER A 368 11.28 0.48 -6.96
CA SER A 368 11.09 0.84 -8.38
C SER A 368 10.80 2.32 -8.60
N ARG A 369 10.81 3.13 -7.53
CA ARG A 369 10.49 4.57 -7.56
C ARG A 369 11.52 5.43 -8.30
N TRP A 370 12.79 5.02 -8.38
CA TRP A 370 13.88 5.81 -8.97
C TRP A 370 13.86 5.92 -10.50
N MET A 371 12.95 5.23 -11.19
CA MET A 371 12.92 5.22 -12.66
C MET A 371 12.49 6.57 -13.23
N ILE A 372 13.07 6.95 -14.37
CA ILE A 372 12.63 8.11 -15.16
C ILE A 372 12.22 7.64 -16.56
N PRO A 373 10.96 7.84 -16.99
CA PRO A 373 9.83 8.32 -16.19
C PRO A 373 9.39 7.33 -15.09
N ALA A 374 8.69 7.85 -14.08
CA ALA A 374 8.24 7.09 -12.92
C ALA A 374 6.99 6.24 -13.20
N THR A 375 7.18 5.04 -13.77
CA THR A 375 6.11 4.11 -14.18
C THR A 375 5.97 2.88 -13.27
N GLY A 376 6.81 2.77 -12.23
CA GLY A 376 6.79 1.70 -11.21
C GLY A 376 6.14 2.16 -9.90
N GLY A 377 6.79 1.91 -8.78
CA GLY A 377 6.43 2.38 -7.46
C GLY A 377 6.20 3.89 -7.43
N GLY A 378 5.19 4.31 -6.69
CA GLY A 378 4.72 5.69 -6.65
C GLY A 378 3.92 6.12 -7.88
N SER A 379 3.73 5.29 -8.91
CA SER A 379 2.91 5.67 -10.08
C SER A 379 1.40 5.65 -9.80
N MET A 380 0.93 4.92 -8.78
CA MET A 380 -0.48 4.76 -8.42
C MET A 380 -0.64 4.64 -6.89
N GLY A 381 -0.73 5.79 -6.21
CA GLY A 381 -0.80 5.82 -4.75
C GLY A 381 -2.13 5.29 -4.18
N ALA A 382 -2.14 4.89 -2.91
CA ALA A 382 -3.34 4.44 -2.20
C ALA A 382 -4.45 5.51 -2.14
N GLN A 383 -5.68 5.07 -1.91
CA GLN A 383 -6.75 5.99 -1.52
C GLN A 383 -6.49 6.64 -0.15
N HIS A 384 -7.10 7.79 0.09
CA HIS A 384 -7.18 8.34 1.44
C HIS A 384 -8.08 7.45 2.30
N MET A 385 -7.70 7.25 3.56
CA MET A 385 -8.50 6.61 4.60
C MET A 385 -9.68 7.50 4.96
N LEU A 386 -10.71 6.88 5.54
CA LEU A 386 -12.00 7.51 5.79
C LEU A 386 -11.89 8.85 6.54
N ARG A 387 -10.98 8.95 7.52
CA ARG A 387 -10.77 10.19 8.27
C ARG A 387 -10.31 11.33 7.37
N ASN A 388 -9.33 11.09 6.50
CA ASN A 388 -8.85 12.12 5.56
C ASN A 388 -9.88 12.42 4.48
N LYS A 389 -10.64 11.42 4.01
CA LYS A 389 -11.79 11.66 3.11
C LYS A 389 -12.84 12.56 3.73
N ILE A 390 -13.18 12.37 5.01
CA ILE A 390 -14.09 13.26 5.74
C ILE A 390 -13.52 14.67 5.82
N LYS A 391 -12.26 14.81 6.25
CA LYS A 391 -11.62 16.12 6.43
C LYS A 391 -11.52 16.91 5.13
N LEU A 392 -11.16 16.25 4.02
CA LEU A 392 -11.10 16.85 2.69
C LEU A 392 -12.45 16.99 2.01
N GLN A 393 -13.54 16.50 2.63
CA GLN A 393 -14.87 16.46 2.03
C GLN A 393 -14.88 15.69 0.70
N MET A 394 -14.17 14.56 0.66
CA MET A 394 -14.10 13.62 -0.47
C MET A 394 -15.11 12.48 -0.37
N VAL A 395 -15.73 12.29 0.81
CA VAL A 395 -16.84 11.36 1.02
C VAL A 395 -18.10 12.13 1.40
N ASP A 396 -19.26 11.70 0.90
CA ASP A 396 -20.54 12.30 1.29
C ASP A 396 -20.86 11.90 2.74
N GLU A 397 -21.26 12.86 3.56
CA GLU A 397 -21.62 12.59 4.97
C GLU A 397 -22.76 11.57 5.07
N GLN A 398 -23.67 11.50 4.09
CA GLN A 398 -24.72 10.47 4.08
C GLN A 398 -24.19 9.03 4.02
N ASN A 399 -22.94 8.85 3.57
CA ASN A 399 -22.29 7.56 3.41
C ASN A 399 -21.33 7.23 4.58
N VAL A 400 -21.28 8.06 5.62
CA VAL A 400 -20.47 7.84 6.82
C VAL A 400 -21.37 7.62 8.01
N LEU A 401 -21.39 6.41 8.56
CA LEU A 401 -22.15 6.12 9.78
C LEU A 401 -21.42 6.69 11.00
N ARG A 402 -22.04 7.65 11.70
CA ARG A 402 -21.49 8.33 12.87
C ARG A 402 -22.02 7.70 14.16
N LEU A 403 -21.13 7.12 14.97
CA LEU A 403 -21.45 6.48 16.24
C LEU A 403 -20.81 7.22 17.42
N SER A 404 -21.41 7.10 18.60
CA SER A 404 -20.82 7.50 19.87
C SER A 404 -20.55 6.26 20.72
N ARG A 405 -19.31 6.10 21.20
CA ARG A 405 -18.93 5.04 22.15
C ARG A 405 -19.83 5.03 23.37
N ASP A 406 -20.10 6.22 23.92
CA ASP A 406 -20.86 6.36 25.17
C ASP A 406 -22.34 5.98 24.95
N ALA A 407 -22.89 6.27 23.77
CA ALA A 407 -24.26 5.91 23.42
C ALA A 407 -24.44 4.41 23.13
N LEU A 408 -23.41 3.71 22.61
CA LEU A 408 -23.44 2.27 22.29
C LEU A 408 -23.84 1.38 23.48
N LYS A 409 -23.48 1.77 24.70
CA LYS A 409 -23.89 1.06 25.93
C LYS A 409 -25.42 0.92 26.03
N SER A 410 -26.15 1.96 25.62
CA SER A 410 -27.60 2.08 25.75
C SER A 410 -28.37 1.70 24.50
N SER A 411 -27.78 1.85 23.31
CA SER A 411 -28.40 1.48 22.03
C SER A 411 -28.20 0.00 21.68
N GLY A 412 -27.06 -0.58 22.08
CA GLY A 412 -26.69 -1.97 21.82
C GLY A 412 -25.79 -2.13 20.60
N VAL A 413 -25.70 -3.37 20.09
CA VAL A 413 -24.87 -3.68 18.93
C VAL A 413 -25.42 -3.03 17.65
N VAL A 414 -24.53 -2.36 16.93
CA VAL A 414 -24.75 -1.79 15.59
C VAL A 414 -24.24 -2.79 14.58
N ILE A 415 -25.02 -3.09 13.54
CA ILE A 415 -24.63 -3.97 12.43
C ILE A 415 -24.80 -3.19 11.13
N ALA A 416 -23.74 -3.10 10.34
CA ALA A 416 -23.70 -2.29 9.12
C ALA A 416 -22.96 -3.00 7.99
N ASP A 417 -23.44 -2.82 6.76
CA ASP A 417 -22.74 -3.24 5.55
C ASP A 417 -21.91 -2.07 5.02
N VAL A 418 -20.60 -2.27 4.91
CA VAL A 418 -19.63 -1.27 4.43
C VAL A 418 -19.11 -1.70 3.07
N THR A 419 -19.16 -0.81 2.09
CA THR A 419 -18.66 -1.03 0.73
C THR A 419 -17.20 -0.61 0.64
N ALA A 420 -16.41 -1.27 -0.20
CA ALA A 420 -15.02 -0.88 -0.46
C ALA A 420 -14.88 0.60 -0.80
N ARG A 421 -13.87 1.28 -0.23
CA ARG A 421 -13.66 2.74 -0.33
C ARG A 421 -13.43 3.24 -1.76
N THR A 422 -13.03 2.35 -2.65
CA THR A 422 -12.82 2.57 -4.09
C THR A 422 -14.10 2.62 -4.91
N VAL A 423 -15.23 2.18 -4.34
CA VAL A 423 -16.54 2.12 -5.02
C VAL A 423 -17.52 3.05 -4.32
N GLN A 424 -18.22 3.87 -5.10
CA GLN A 424 -19.29 4.70 -4.56
C GLN A 424 -20.45 3.84 -4.04
N PRO A 425 -20.78 3.92 -2.73
CA PRO A 425 -21.76 3.04 -2.11
C PRO A 425 -23.22 3.38 -2.50
N GLY A 426 -23.43 4.49 -3.23
CA GLY A 426 -24.73 4.98 -3.64
C GLY A 426 -25.53 5.61 -2.49
N PRO A 427 -26.81 5.98 -2.72
CA PRO A 427 -27.59 6.81 -1.80
C PRO A 427 -28.02 6.13 -0.49
N LYS A 428 -27.72 4.85 -0.31
CA LYS A 428 -28.13 4.06 0.87
C LYS A 428 -27.01 3.19 1.43
N GLY A 429 -25.86 3.13 0.77
CA GLY A 429 -24.73 2.35 1.23
C GLY A 429 -23.81 3.19 2.12
N LEU A 430 -22.84 2.53 2.73
CA LEU A 430 -21.82 3.19 3.56
C LEU A 430 -20.44 2.98 2.94
N ALA A 431 -19.63 4.04 2.98
CA ALA A 431 -18.19 3.99 2.71
C ALA A 431 -17.42 3.60 3.98
N GLY A 432 -17.98 3.85 5.16
CA GLY A 432 -17.38 3.44 6.42
C GLY A 432 -18.15 3.91 7.65
N VAL A 433 -17.57 3.64 8.82
CA VAL A 433 -18.11 3.98 10.14
C VAL A 433 -17.07 4.82 10.90
N ASN A 434 -17.50 5.94 11.50
CA ASN A 434 -16.69 6.74 12.40
C ASN A 434 -17.30 6.70 13.81
N ILE A 435 -16.54 6.22 14.79
CA ILE A 435 -16.98 6.05 16.18
C ILE A 435 -16.26 7.07 17.06
N GLU A 436 -16.99 8.06 17.57
CA GLU A 436 -16.47 9.06 18.50
C GLU A 436 -16.27 8.46 19.90
N LEU A 437 -15.11 8.69 20.49
CA LEU A 437 -14.73 8.24 21.84
C LEU A 437 -15.20 9.21 22.94
N GLY A 438 -16.05 10.19 22.61
CA GLY A 438 -16.60 11.16 23.55
C GLY A 438 -15.55 12.08 24.19
N ALA A 439 -15.97 12.85 25.20
CA ALA A 439 -15.14 13.87 25.82
C ALA A 439 -13.88 13.32 26.51
N ALA A 440 -13.91 12.05 26.94
CA ALA A 440 -12.76 11.40 27.56
C ALA A 440 -11.68 10.97 26.55
N GLY A 441 -12.02 10.87 25.25
CA GLY A 441 -11.12 10.36 24.22
C GLY A 441 -10.68 8.91 24.47
N ASP A 442 -9.50 8.58 23.95
CA ASP A 442 -8.86 7.27 24.11
C ASP A 442 -8.49 6.96 25.57
N LEU A 443 -9.08 5.87 26.09
CA LEU A 443 -8.89 5.37 27.45
C LEU A 443 -7.77 4.33 27.59
N ALA A 444 -7.05 3.99 26.51
CA ALA A 444 -5.90 3.08 26.58
C ALA A 444 -4.90 3.53 27.66
N PRO A 445 -4.24 2.59 28.38
CA PRO A 445 -3.24 2.94 29.38
C PRO A 445 -2.06 3.69 28.74
N ALA A 446 -1.32 4.46 29.55
CA ALA A 446 -0.12 5.13 29.08
C ALA A 446 0.94 4.11 28.60
N CYS A 447 1.56 4.40 27.46
CA CYS A 447 2.72 3.69 26.93
C CYS A 447 3.83 4.70 26.61
N ASN A 448 5.06 4.22 26.43
CA ASN A 448 6.21 5.08 26.14
C ASN A 448 6.75 4.83 24.74
N VAL A 449 6.59 5.84 23.88
CA VAL A 449 7.05 5.83 22.49
C VAL A 449 8.56 5.65 22.32
N THR A 450 9.35 5.91 23.37
CA THR A 450 10.82 5.77 23.30
C THR A 450 11.33 4.37 23.64
N THR A 451 10.49 3.52 24.24
CA THR A 451 10.87 2.16 24.65
C THR A 451 9.99 1.09 24.04
N ASP A 452 8.85 1.46 23.45
CA ASP A 452 7.90 0.56 22.82
C ASP A 452 7.58 1.04 21.39
N PRO A 453 8.05 0.32 20.35
CA PRO A 453 7.79 0.68 18.96
C PRO A 453 6.30 0.58 18.59
N MET A 454 5.50 -0.19 19.33
CA MET A 454 4.06 -0.39 19.11
C MET A 454 3.19 0.64 19.83
N CYS A 455 3.78 1.51 20.65
CA CYS A 455 3.05 2.54 21.36
C CYS A 455 2.49 3.59 20.40
N ASP A 456 1.17 3.72 20.32
CA ASP A 456 0.48 4.63 19.39
C ASP A 456 0.54 6.12 19.79
N GLY A 457 1.13 6.45 20.94
CA GLY A 457 1.22 7.83 21.46
C GLY A 457 -0.08 8.41 22.00
N ARG A 458 -1.20 7.65 21.97
CA ARG A 458 -2.52 7.99 22.54
C ARG A 458 -3.13 9.30 22.03
N GLY A 459 -4.21 9.70 22.70
CA GLY A 459 -4.89 10.98 22.49
C GLY A 459 -5.73 10.99 21.23
N TYR A 460 -6.35 9.85 20.89
CA TYR A 460 -7.27 9.68 19.78
C TYR A 460 -8.70 10.11 20.18
N GLN A 461 -9.46 10.57 19.20
CA GLN A 461 -10.86 11.00 19.38
C GLN A 461 -11.84 10.00 18.78
N ASN A 462 -11.40 9.17 17.83
CA ASN A 462 -12.30 8.26 17.13
C ASN A 462 -11.64 6.93 16.81
N TYR A 463 -12.49 5.99 16.42
CA TYR A 463 -12.14 4.88 15.52
C TYR A 463 -12.77 5.09 14.14
N THR A 464 -12.11 4.65 13.08
CA THR A 464 -12.71 4.49 11.75
C THR A 464 -12.67 3.03 11.33
N VAL A 465 -13.74 2.57 10.67
CA VAL A 465 -13.86 1.25 10.04
C VAL A 465 -14.20 1.46 8.57
N GLU A 466 -13.37 0.93 7.68
CA GLU A 466 -13.56 0.99 6.22
C GLU A 466 -13.16 -0.33 5.56
N VAL A 467 -13.54 -0.51 4.29
CA VAL A 467 -13.21 -1.70 3.50
C VAL A 467 -12.24 -1.31 2.40
N VAL A 468 -11.15 -2.06 2.28
CA VAL A 468 -10.19 -1.95 1.18
C VAL A 468 -10.40 -3.11 0.22
N ASP A 469 -10.36 -2.81 -1.08
CA ASP A 469 -10.41 -3.82 -2.14
C ASP A 469 -9.35 -3.47 -3.18
N ARG A 470 -8.62 -4.48 -3.67
CA ARG A 470 -7.55 -4.30 -4.65
C ARG A 470 -8.10 -3.98 -6.04
N MET A 471 -8.62 -2.76 -6.18
CA MET A 471 -9.15 -2.18 -7.41
C MET A 471 -8.86 -0.68 -7.47
N GLY A 472 -8.80 -0.15 -8.68
CA GLY A 472 -8.48 1.24 -8.94
C GLY A 472 -7.08 1.56 -8.45
N THR A 473 -6.94 2.66 -7.73
CA THR A 473 -5.66 3.08 -7.13
C THR A 473 -5.22 2.13 -6.02
N ASP A 474 -6.15 1.49 -5.31
CA ASP A 474 -5.86 0.46 -4.31
C ASP A 474 -5.48 -0.91 -4.91
N SER A 475 -5.46 -1.08 -6.24
CA SER A 475 -4.97 -2.32 -6.87
C SER A 475 -3.55 -2.69 -6.42
N PHE A 476 -2.74 -1.69 -6.09
CA PHE A 476 -1.37 -1.83 -5.62
C PHE A 476 -1.21 -1.75 -4.10
N THR A 477 -2.31 -1.86 -3.34
CA THR A 477 -2.27 -2.20 -1.92
C THR A 477 -2.18 -3.72 -1.76
N PRO A 478 -1.63 -4.25 -0.65
CA PRO A 478 -1.25 -5.66 -0.55
C PRO A 478 -2.43 -6.61 -0.39
N ASP A 479 -3.55 -6.16 0.19
CA ASP A 479 -4.64 -7.02 0.63
C ASP A 479 -6.04 -6.39 0.42
N SER A 480 -7.10 -7.17 0.58
CA SER A 480 -8.50 -6.74 0.55
C SER A 480 -9.24 -7.23 1.79
N GLY A 481 -9.83 -6.33 2.57
CA GLY A 481 -10.40 -6.66 3.87
C GLY A 481 -10.92 -5.45 4.61
N VAL A 482 -11.12 -5.57 5.93
CA VAL A 482 -11.56 -4.47 6.79
C VAL A 482 -10.36 -3.78 7.43
N LEU A 483 -10.25 -2.48 7.20
CA LEU A 483 -9.25 -1.62 7.82
C LEU A 483 -9.87 -0.92 9.04
N LEU A 484 -9.26 -1.10 10.20
CA LEU A 484 -9.64 -0.46 11.47
C LEU A 484 -8.51 0.46 11.92
N ALA A 485 -8.83 1.69 12.30
CA ALA A 485 -7.82 2.63 12.79
C ALA A 485 -8.34 3.53 13.91
N LYS A 486 -7.44 3.92 14.83
CA LYS A 486 -7.68 5.04 15.73
C LYS A 486 -7.35 6.34 15.01
N THR A 487 -8.16 7.38 15.21
CA THR A 487 -7.98 8.65 14.52
C THR A 487 -8.14 9.89 15.42
N LYS A 488 -7.42 10.95 15.07
CA LYS A 488 -7.50 12.28 15.68
C LYS A 488 -8.19 13.26 14.73
N ASN A 489 -8.91 14.22 15.31
CA ASN A 489 -9.59 15.26 14.54
C ASN A 489 -8.59 16.26 13.93
N GLU A 490 -7.48 16.51 14.63
CA GLU A 490 -6.39 17.39 14.19
C GLU A 490 -5.21 16.57 13.66
N ASP A 491 -4.38 17.18 12.81
CA ASP A 491 -3.21 16.55 12.19
C ASP A 491 -2.00 16.50 13.13
N ARG A 492 -2.23 15.99 14.35
CA ARG A 492 -1.18 15.79 15.35
C ARG A 492 -0.63 14.38 15.25
N ALA A 493 0.33 14.18 14.34
CA ALA A 493 0.95 12.89 14.04
C ALA A 493 1.43 12.14 15.30
N PRO A 494 1.21 10.81 15.41
CA PRO A 494 0.30 10.03 14.56
C PRO A 494 -1.16 10.47 14.78
N PHE A 495 -1.85 10.90 13.72
CA PHE A 495 -3.27 11.26 13.75
C PHE A 495 -4.16 10.18 13.14
N GLU A 496 -3.58 9.19 12.46
CA GLU A 496 -4.21 7.91 12.13
C GLU A 496 -3.27 6.78 12.54
N TRP A 497 -3.80 5.71 13.12
CA TRP A 497 -3.02 4.56 13.56
C TRP A 497 -3.81 3.28 13.29
N VAL A 498 -3.29 2.44 12.39
CA VAL A 498 -3.91 1.16 12.02
C VAL A 498 -3.86 0.20 13.20
N VAL A 499 -5.00 -0.43 13.50
CA VAL A 499 -5.08 -1.60 14.35
C VAL A 499 -4.69 -2.80 13.49
N ASP A 500 -3.61 -3.45 13.88
CA ASP A 500 -3.00 -4.53 13.11
C ASP A 500 -3.56 -5.89 13.54
N ALA A 501 -4.20 -6.61 12.62
CA ALA A 501 -4.67 -7.97 12.85
C ALA A 501 -3.52 -8.98 13.01
N ASN A 502 -2.32 -8.64 12.52
CA ASN A 502 -1.13 -9.48 12.47
C ASN A 502 0.10 -8.71 13.00
N PRO A 503 0.12 -8.29 14.27
CA PRO A 503 1.12 -7.35 14.81
C PRO A 503 2.55 -7.92 14.95
N GLN A 504 2.75 -9.19 14.60
CA GLN A 504 4.08 -9.80 14.53
C GLN A 504 4.91 -9.17 13.42
N ASP A 505 6.24 -9.31 13.52
CA ASP A 505 7.11 -8.98 12.39
C ASP A 505 6.78 -9.89 11.20
N ILE A 506 6.53 -9.28 10.03
CA ILE A 506 6.18 -10.00 8.80
C ILE A 506 7.36 -10.81 8.22
N GLY A 507 8.59 -10.52 8.66
CA GLY A 507 9.79 -11.29 8.29
C GLY A 507 10.19 -11.15 6.81
N MET A 508 9.84 -10.02 6.18
CA MET A 508 10.11 -9.74 4.77
C MET A 508 11.54 -9.22 4.57
N THR A 509 12.24 -9.76 3.57
CA THR A 509 13.51 -9.21 3.07
C THR A 509 13.25 -7.92 2.29
N ASP A 510 13.93 -6.85 2.68
CA ASP A 510 13.90 -5.55 2.00
C ASP A 510 14.75 -5.58 0.72
N TYR A 511 16.02 -5.94 0.87
CA TYR A 511 17.02 -5.98 -0.21
C TYR A 511 18.17 -6.93 0.12
N VAL A 512 19.04 -7.18 -0.85
CA VAL A 512 20.25 -8.00 -0.72
C VAL A 512 21.49 -7.13 -0.91
N LEU A 513 22.39 -7.15 0.07
CA LEU A 513 23.67 -6.43 0.01
C LEU A 513 24.63 -7.03 -1.03
N PRO A 514 25.66 -6.29 -1.48
CA PRO A 514 26.64 -6.79 -2.45
C PRO A 514 27.32 -8.12 -2.07
N ASP A 515 27.46 -8.41 -0.78
CA ASP A 515 28.05 -9.66 -0.26
C ASP A 515 27.07 -10.84 -0.21
N GLY A 516 25.80 -10.63 -0.58
CA GLY A 516 24.73 -11.63 -0.55
C GLY A 516 23.91 -11.65 0.73
N THR A 517 24.19 -10.78 1.69
CA THR A 517 23.40 -10.69 2.94
C THR A 517 22.01 -10.14 2.66
N GLU A 518 20.98 -10.91 3.00
CA GLU A 518 19.59 -10.43 3.01
C GLU A 518 19.35 -9.50 4.20
N VAL A 519 18.81 -8.32 3.92
CA VAL A 519 18.46 -7.32 4.93
C VAL A 519 16.95 -7.31 5.12
N PRO A 520 16.42 -7.60 6.32
CA PRO A 520 14.99 -7.54 6.56
C PRO A 520 14.48 -6.09 6.64
N ILE A 521 13.20 -5.89 6.33
CA ILE A 521 12.53 -4.62 6.61
C ILE A 521 12.53 -4.35 8.12
N THR A 522 12.62 -3.08 8.53
CA THR A 522 12.53 -2.73 9.95
C THR A 522 11.07 -2.77 10.43
N ILE A 523 10.84 -2.77 11.75
CA ILE A 523 9.49 -2.59 12.31
C ILE A 523 8.84 -1.25 11.90
N GLY A 524 9.67 -0.27 11.54
CA GLY A 524 9.22 1.04 11.07
C GLY A 524 8.89 1.10 9.59
N ASP A 525 9.21 0.07 8.81
CA ASP A 525 8.82 -0.03 7.41
C ASP A 525 7.29 -0.16 7.29
N TYR A 526 6.73 0.40 6.23
CA TYR A 526 5.29 0.42 6.01
C TYR A 526 4.73 -0.93 5.56
N ARG A 527 5.57 -1.79 4.97
CA ARG A 527 5.20 -3.14 4.54
C ARG A 527 4.99 -4.09 5.72
N GLN A 528 5.39 -3.70 6.94
CA GLN A 528 4.98 -4.40 8.17
C GLN A 528 3.46 -4.46 8.36
N LEU A 529 2.70 -3.57 7.70
CA LEU A 529 1.23 -3.57 7.76
C LEU A 529 0.58 -4.29 6.57
N SER A 530 1.33 -5.07 5.78
CA SER A 530 0.80 -5.65 4.53
C SER A 530 -0.30 -6.70 4.75
N ASP A 531 -0.32 -7.33 5.92
CA ASP A 531 -1.30 -8.33 6.36
C ASP A 531 -2.19 -7.81 7.52
N ALA A 532 -2.27 -6.49 7.70
CA ALA A 532 -2.96 -5.87 8.83
C ALA A 532 -4.50 -5.90 8.76
N LEU A 533 -5.09 -6.20 7.60
CA LEU A 533 -6.54 -6.15 7.41
C LEU A 533 -7.23 -7.32 8.10
N PHE A 534 -8.44 -7.07 8.63
CA PHE A 534 -9.29 -8.10 9.23
C PHE A 534 -10.14 -8.81 8.16
N HIS A 535 -10.34 -10.12 8.33
CA HIS A 535 -11.11 -10.98 7.40
C HIS A 535 -12.24 -11.72 8.10
N ALA A 536 -13.29 -12.06 7.35
CA ALA A 536 -14.44 -12.78 7.91
C ALA A 536 -14.19 -14.30 8.03
N GLY A 537 -14.61 -14.89 9.14
CA GLY A 537 -14.65 -16.34 9.30
C GLY A 537 -13.35 -16.96 9.83
N THR A 538 -13.30 -18.29 9.87
CA THR A 538 -12.23 -19.02 10.57
C THR A 538 -11.12 -19.44 9.62
N ASN A 539 -9.89 -19.47 10.13
CA ASN A 539 -8.70 -19.92 9.40
C ASN A 539 -8.41 -19.09 8.13
N SER A 540 -8.77 -17.80 8.16
CA SER A 540 -8.49 -16.84 7.09
C SER A 540 -7.01 -16.43 7.02
N GLY A 541 -6.19 -16.71 8.03
CA GLY A 541 -4.85 -16.14 8.16
C GLY A 541 -4.82 -14.77 8.83
N SER A 542 -5.99 -14.23 9.19
CA SER A 542 -6.16 -12.96 9.90
C SER A 542 -7.24 -13.09 10.99
N GLU A 543 -7.37 -12.08 11.81
CA GLU A 543 -8.41 -11.98 12.83
C GLU A 543 -9.76 -11.53 12.22
N TYR A 544 -10.86 -11.98 12.83
CA TYR A 544 -12.24 -11.62 12.45
C TYR A 544 -12.95 -10.76 13.50
N GLU A 545 -12.26 -10.41 14.59
CA GLU A 545 -12.78 -9.54 15.64
C GLU A 545 -11.64 -8.80 16.36
N TYR A 546 -11.95 -7.64 16.95
CA TYR A 546 -11.00 -6.86 17.74
C TYR A 546 -11.69 -6.33 19.00
N THR A 547 -11.13 -6.62 20.16
CA THR A 547 -11.61 -6.08 21.45
C THR A 547 -10.64 -5.03 21.97
N ASP A 548 -11.12 -3.79 22.10
CA ASP A 548 -10.44 -2.77 22.88
C ASP A 548 -11.06 -2.69 24.28
N ALA A 549 -10.44 -3.41 25.22
CA ALA A 549 -10.90 -3.47 26.59
C ALA A 549 -10.83 -2.11 27.31
N ALA A 550 -9.91 -1.23 26.92
CA ALA A 550 -9.73 0.07 27.55
C ALA A 550 -10.80 1.06 27.09
N ASN A 551 -11.07 1.09 25.77
CA ASN A 551 -12.17 1.89 25.22
C ASN A 551 -13.53 1.18 25.29
N ARG A 552 -13.63 0.02 25.93
CA ARG A 552 -14.91 -0.69 26.16
C ARG A 552 -15.66 -0.96 24.85
N LEU A 553 -14.95 -1.25 23.77
CA LEU A 553 -15.49 -1.53 22.44
C LEU A 553 -15.12 -2.92 21.96
N HIS A 554 -16.01 -3.52 21.17
CA HIS A 554 -15.75 -4.75 20.44
C HIS A 554 -16.23 -4.60 18.99
N PHE A 555 -15.35 -4.89 18.05
CA PHE A 555 -15.56 -4.86 16.60
C PHE A 555 -15.60 -6.30 16.06
N TYR A 556 -16.53 -6.58 15.16
CA TYR A 556 -16.73 -7.90 14.56
C TYR A 556 -16.79 -7.80 13.04
N ILE A 557 -16.10 -8.71 12.36
CA ILE A 557 -16.14 -8.87 10.91
C ILE A 557 -16.95 -10.13 10.60
N THR A 558 -18.25 -9.95 10.44
CA THR A 558 -19.21 -11.07 10.53
C THR A 558 -19.51 -11.75 9.21
N ASN A 559 -19.31 -11.05 8.09
CA ASN A 559 -19.58 -11.57 6.77
C ASN A 559 -18.80 -10.80 5.69
N VAL A 560 -18.49 -11.49 4.60
CA VAL A 560 -17.92 -10.92 3.38
C VAL A 560 -18.89 -11.14 2.22
N LYS A 561 -19.01 -10.17 1.33
CA LYS A 561 -19.83 -10.28 0.12
C LYS A 561 -19.13 -9.59 -1.04
N ARG A 562 -18.97 -10.34 -2.12
CA ARG A 562 -18.63 -9.79 -3.44
C ARG A 562 -19.82 -9.97 -4.36
N ASP A 563 -20.35 -8.88 -4.90
CA ASP A 563 -21.52 -8.93 -5.77
C ASP A 563 -21.16 -9.39 -7.21
N GLN A 564 -22.16 -9.48 -8.08
CA GLN A 564 -21.97 -9.93 -9.47
C GLN A 564 -21.14 -8.95 -10.33
N LYS A 565 -21.02 -7.69 -9.90
CA LYS A 565 -20.16 -6.69 -10.54
C LYS A 565 -18.73 -6.72 -9.98
N GLY A 566 -18.48 -7.56 -8.98
CA GLY A 566 -17.20 -7.67 -8.31
C GLY A 566 -17.03 -6.69 -7.15
N VAL A 567 -18.06 -5.96 -6.72
CA VAL A 567 -17.95 -5.00 -5.61
C VAL A 567 -17.87 -5.72 -4.28
N LEU A 568 -16.79 -5.47 -3.53
CA LEU A 568 -16.58 -5.99 -2.19
C LEU A 568 -17.33 -5.16 -1.13
N SER A 569 -17.92 -5.87 -0.18
CA SER A 569 -18.54 -5.31 1.01
C SER A 569 -18.41 -6.27 2.18
N TYR A 570 -18.34 -5.72 3.39
CA TYR A 570 -18.32 -6.48 4.64
C TYR A 570 -19.50 -6.10 5.53
N THR A 571 -20.06 -7.09 6.21
CA THR A 571 -20.96 -6.83 7.34
C THR A 571 -20.12 -6.74 8.60
N VAL A 572 -20.00 -5.53 9.14
CA VAL A 572 -19.30 -5.26 10.40
C VAL A 572 -20.31 -5.06 11.53
N ALA A 573 -19.91 -5.39 12.75
CA ALA A 573 -20.70 -5.05 13.93
C ALA A 573 -19.83 -4.41 15.01
N ILE A 574 -20.38 -3.40 15.70
CA ILE A 574 -19.70 -2.69 16.78
C ILE A 574 -20.62 -2.66 18.00
N ARG A 575 -20.08 -2.99 19.18
CA ARG A 575 -20.80 -2.88 20.45
C ARG A 575 -19.95 -2.34 21.57
N SER A 576 -20.63 -1.89 22.62
CA SER A 576 -20.01 -1.63 23.91
C SER A 576 -19.77 -2.93 24.71
N LEU A 577 -18.75 -2.93 25.56
CA LEU A 577 -18.52 -3.93 26.60
C LEU A 577 -19.32 -3.64 27.89
N ASP A 578 -19.94 -2.47 28.00
CA ASP A 578 -20.62 -1.99 29.22
C ASP A 578 -22.14 -2.11 29.17
N GLY A 579 -22.70 -2.54 28.05
CA GLY A 579 -24.14 -2.70 27.89
C GLY A 579 -24.54 -3.19 26.51
N ALA A 580 -25.74 -3.74 26.43
CA ALA A 580 -26.30 -4.38 25.24
C ALA A 580 -27.55 -3.66 24.69
N GLY A 581 -27.87 -2.49 25.27
CA GLY A 581 -29.12 -1.75 25.04
C GLY A 581 -30.38 -2.45 25.53
N ALA A 582 -31.54 -1.83 25.28
CA ALA A 582 -32.85 -2.32 25.76
C ALA A 582 -33.46 -3.45 24.91
N GLN A 583 -32.75 -3.89 23.86
CA GLN A 583 -33.23 -4.89 22.92
C GLN A 583 -33.42 -6.25 23.60
N LYS A 584 -34.56 -6.89 23.38
CA LYS A 584 -34.74 -8.28 23.82
C LYS A 584 -33.90 -9.19 22.93
N ARG A 585 -32.97 -9.94 23.53
CA ARG A 585 -32.13 -10.91 22.83
C ARG A 585 -32.76 -12.29 22.82
N GLY A 586 -32.57 -13.01 21.72
CA GLY A 586 -33.12 -14.34 21.54
C GLY A 586 -32.53 -15.02 20.31
N VAL A 587 -32.32 -16.32 20.40
CA VAL A 587 -31.83 -17.15 19.30
C VAL A 587 -32.53 -18.49 19.31
N ARG A 588 -32.82 -19.01 18.11
CA ARG A 588 -33.27 -20.38 17.91
C ARG A 588 -32.54 -20.99 16.73
N VAL A 589 -31.87 -22.11 16.96
CA VAL A 589 -31.28 -22.94 15.92
C VAL A 589 -32.16 -24.18 15.75
N LEU A 590 -32.46 -24.55 14.51
CA LEU A 590 -33.25 -25.74 14.18
C LEU A 590 -32.35 -26.90 13.72
N PRO A 591 -32.74 -28.16 14.00
CA PRO A 591 -32.01 -29.33 13.48
C PRO A 591 -32.12 -29.41 11.96
N THR A 592 -31.16 -30.09 11.34
CA THR A 592 -31.10 -30.32 9.89
C THR A 592 -30.52 -31.71 9.58
N ALA A 593 -30.52 -32.13 8.32
CA ALA A 593 -29.79 -33.28 7.84
C ALA A 593 -28.62 -32.84 6.95
N ALA A 594 -27.56 -33.65 6.90
CA ALA A 594 -26.42 -33.35 6.05
C ALA A 594 -26.71 -33.71 4.60
N VAL A 595 -26.37 -32.81 3.67
CA VAL A 595 -26.45 -33.07 2.23
C VAL A 595 -25.04 -33.28 1.69
N GLN A 596 -24.81 -34.40 1.03
CA GLN A 596 -23.52 -34.73 0.43
C GLN A 596 -23.40 -34.11 -0.96
N ALA A 597 -22.33 -33.36 -1.18
CA ALA A 597 -21.94 -32.85 -2.49
C ALA A 597 -21.12 -33.90 -3.27
N GLN A 598 -20.97 -33.70 -4.58
CA GLN A 598 -20.23 -34.62 -5.46
C GLN A 598 -18.78 -34.84 -5.03
N ASN A 599 -18.15 -33.86 -4.38
CA ASN A 599 -16.80 -33.95 -3.84
C ASN A 599 -16.70 -34.73 -2.51
N GLY A 600 -17.79 -35.36 -2.07
CA GLY A 600 -17.86 -36.15 -0.84
C GLY A 600 -18.00 -35.34 0.45
N VAL A 601 -18.03 -34.00 0.38
CA VAL A 601 -18.27 -33.14 1.55
C VAL A 601 -19.75 -33.18 1.92
N LEU A 602 -20.04 -33.42 3.19
CA LEU A 602 -21.38 -33.36 3.76
C LEU A 602 -21.59 -32.00 4.40
N THR A 603 -22.70 -31.31 4.09
CA THR A 603 -23.00 -29.99 4.64
C THR A 603 -24.30 -30.01 5.43
N CYS A 604 -24.21 -29.63 6.70
CA CYS A 604 -25.35 -29.32 7.56
C CYS A 604 -25.65 -27.83 7.46
N LYS A 605 -26.84 -27.48 6.94
CA LYS A 605 -27.30 -26.09 6.82
C LYS A 605 -28.26 -25.77 7.96
N PHE A 606 -27.76 -25.32 9.10
CA PHE A 606 -28.57 -25.03 10.27
C PHE A 606 -29.36 -23.72 10.09
N PRO A 607 -30.70 -23.73 10.16
CA PRO A 607 -31.48 -22.50 10.20
C PRO A 607 -31.32 -21.83 11.58
N LEU A 608 -30.87 -20.58 11.61
CA LEU A 608 -30.75 -19.76 12.81
C LEU A 608 -31.71 -18.57 12.70
N THR A 609 -32.63 -18.43 13.64
CA THR A 609 -33.56 -17.30 13.73
C THR A 609 -33.20 -16.41 14.92
N ASN A 610 -33.14 -15.10 14.70
CA ASN A 610 -33.16 -14.13 15.79
C ASN A 610 -34.60 -14.01 16.30
N THR A 611 -34.86 -14.51 17.51
CA THR A 611 -36.19 -14.47 18.16
C THR A 611 -36.38 -13.25 19.05
N GLY A 612 -35.40 -12.35 19.08
CA GLY A 612 -35.44 -11.08 19.77
C GLY A 612 -36.27 -10.01 19.06
N SER A 613 -36.07 -8.76 19.46
CA SER A 613 -36.72 -7.59 18.89
C SER A 613 -35.70 -6.53 18.49
N ALA A 614 -35.97 -5.78 17.43
CA ALA A 614 -35.16 -4.64 17.04
C ALA A 614 -35.10 -3.59 18.17
N GLY A 615 -34.01 -2.85 18.20
CA GLY A 615 -33.80 -1.74 19.11
C GLY A 615 -34.01 -0.38 18.51
N THR A 616 -33.84 0.59 19.39
CA THR A 616 -33.77 2.02 19.09
C THR A 616 -32.54 2.58 19.80
N GLY A 617 -31.99 3.65 19.27
CA GLY A 617 -30.83 4.32 19.84
C GLY A 617 -31.04 5.82 19.88
N SER A 618 -30.53 6.47 20.92
CA SER A 618 -30.47 7.91 21.07
C SER A 618 -29.08 8.32 21.57
N GLY A 619 -28.70 9.58 21.38
CA GLY A 619 -27.41 10.09 21.85
C GLY A 619 -26.22 9.77 20.93
N HIS A 620 -26.46 9.12 19.80
CA HIS A 620 -25.52 9.10 18.68
C HIS A 620 -25.58 10.45 17.93
N PRO A 621 -24.53 10.81 17.15
CA PRO A 621 -24.55 12.02 16.33
C PRO A 621 -25.67 12.05 15.28
N GLU A 622 -26.21 10.90 14.92
CA GLU A 622 -27.33 10.75 13.97
C GLU A 622 -28.30 9.62 14.38
N ASP A 623 -29.42 9.47 13.64
CA ASP A 623 -30.35 8.36 13.85
C ASP A 623 -29.80 7.06 13.27
N ILE A 624 -29.48 6.13 14.17
CA ILE A 624 -28.91 4.83 13.81
C ILE A 624 -29.91 3.67 13.90
N THR A 625 -31.21 3.95 14.05
CA THR A 625 -32.26 2.94 14.28
C THR A 625 -32.27 1.86 13.18
N SER A 626 -31.91 2.22 11.95
CA SER A 626 -31.79 1.26 10.84
C SER A 626 -30.77 0.16 11.05
N TYR A 627 -29.74 0.40 11.89
CA TYR A 627 -28.60 -0.48 12.14
C TYR A 627 -28.70 -1.24 13.49
N LEU A 628 -29.74 -0.98 14.27
CA LEU A 628 -30.00 -1.61 15.58
C LEU A 628 -31.04 -2.75 15.49
N LYS A 629 -31.09 -3.44 14.36
CA LYS A 629 -32.16 -4.42 14.08
C LYS A 629 -31.81 -5.85 14.47
N GLY A 630 -30.56 -6.14 14.77
CA GLY A 630 -30.08 -7.51 14.89
C GLY A 630 -29.27 -7.79 16.15
N ASP A 631 -28.62 -8.94 16.13
CA ASP A 631 -27.63 -9.35 17.11
C ASP A 631 -26.50 -10.10 16.41
N VAL A 632 -25.36 -10.22 17.09
CA VAL A 632 -24.23 -11.06 16.67
C VAL A 632 -24.30 -12.36 17.46
N TYR A 633 -24.16 -13.48 16.77
CA TYR A 633 -24.15 -14.81 17.37
C TYR A 633 -22.80 -15.46 17.17
N ARG A 634 -22.19 -15.86 18.29
CA ARG A 634 -21.01 -16.72 18.29
C ARG A 634 -21.41 -18.17 18.13
N LEU A 635 -20.75 -18.83 17.19
CA LEU A 635 -21.04 -20.17 16.73
C LEU A 635 -19.96 -21.13 17.24
N ASN A 636 -20.39 -22.25 17.79
CA ASN A 636 -19.51 -23.36 18.15
C ASN A 636 -20.10 -24.66 17.61
N ALA A 637 -19.30 -25.42 16.86
CA ALA A 637 -19.69 -26.71 16.33
C ALA A 637 -18.84 -27.82 16.97
N THR A 638 -19.43 -28.99 17.15
CA THR A 638 -18.72 -30.23 17.54
C THR A 638 -19.21 -31.40 16.69
N ILE A 639 -18.37 -32.42 16.53
CA ILE A 639 -18.71 -33.64 15.79
C ILE A 639 -18.42 -34.87 16.66
N ASP A 640 -19.40 -35.76 16.73
CA ASP A 640 -19.29 -37.08 17.35
C ASP A 640 -19.41 -38.15 16.27
N GLY A 641 -18.28 -38.77 15.94
CA GLY A 641 -18.16 -39.79 14.89
C GLY A 641 -16.70 -40.16 14.61
N ASN A 642 -16.34 -41.43 14.76
CA ASN A 642 -14.96 -41.88 14.67
C ASN A 642 -14.33 -41.58 13.30
N GLY A 643 -13.19 -40.87 13.33
CA GLY A 643 -12.42 -40.48 12.14
C GLY A 643 -13.06 -39.39 11.28
N TRP A 644 -14.20 -38.82 11.69
CA TRP A 644 -14.81 -37.71 10.97
C TRP A 644 -14.04 -36.42 11.22
N SER A 645 -14.02 -35.55 10.22
CA SER A 645 -13.54 -34.18 10.34
C SER A 645 -14.67 -33.20 10.08
N MET A 646 -14.59 -32.02 10.68
CA MET A 646 -15.54 -30.94 10.48
C MET A 646 -14.84 -29.60 10.27
N SER A 647 -15.53 -28.68 9.62
CA SER A 647 -15.14 -27.28 9.51
C SER A 647 -16.37 -26.40 9.73
N LEU A 648 -16.23 -25.41 10.62
CA LEU A 648 -17.18 -24.32 10.80
C LEU A 648 -16.58 -23.08 10.11
N PRO A 649 -17.04 -22.72 8.90
CA PRO A 649 -16.38 -21.71 8.07
C PRO A 649 -16.40 -20.31 8.67
N ASN A 650 -17.36 -20.02 9.54
CA ASN A 650 -17.47 -18.73 10.21
C ASN A 650 -17.88 -18.93 11.68
N ALA A 651 -17.12 -18.31 12.60
CA ALA A 651 -17.37 -18.33 14.03
C ALA A 651 -18.46 -17.33 14.45
N LEU A 652 -18.85 -16.42 13.55
CA LEU A 652 -19.84 -15.38 13.81
C LEU A 652 -20.93 -15.41 12.74
N THR A 653 -22.13 -14.99 13.12
CA THR A 653 -23.19 -14.66 12.16
C THR A 653 -24.11 -13.60 12.75
N THR A 654 -24.81 -12.88 11.88
CA THR A 654 -25.80 -11.88 12.28
C THR A 654 -27.17 -12.24 11.72
N ALA A 655 -28.22 -11.84 12.43
CA ALA A 655 -29.57 -11.89 11.91
C ALA A 655 -30.41 -10.74 12.50
N ASN A 656 -31.18 -10.08 11.64
CA ASN A 656 -32.18 -9.10 12.08
C ASN A 656 -33.30 -9.79 12.86
N ALA A 657 -33.94 -9.08 13.77
CA ALA A 657 -35.04 -9.57 14.58
C ALA A 657 -36.16 -10.15 13.71
N GLY A 658 -36.59 -11.37 14.04
CA GLY A 658 -37.58 -12.13 13.29
C GLY A 658 -37.06 -12.73 11.98
N GLN A 659 -35.85 -12.39 11.53
CA GLN A 659 -35.25 -12.94 10.33
C GLN A 659 -34.43 -14.20 10.63
N GLN A 660 -34.27 -15.02 9.60
CA GLN A 660 -33.52 -16.26 9.63
C GLN A 660 -32.27 -16.15 8.73
N THR A 661 -31.14 -16.66 9.23
CA THR A 661 -29.94 -16.92 8.45
C THR A 661 -29.62 -18.42 8.44
N THR A 662 -28.71 -18.85 7.57
CA THR A 662 -28.28 -20.23 7.46
C THR A 662 -26.81 -20.35 7.86
N VAL A 663 -26.51 -21.22 8.81
CA VAL A 663 -25.14 -21.52 9.25
C VAL A 663 -24.69 -22.86 8.63
N PRO A 664 -23.76 -22.86 7.66
CA PRO A 664 -23.20 -24.09 7.14
C PRO A 664 -22.15 -24.67 8.09
N VAL A 665 -22.20 -25.99 8.31
CA VAL A 665 -21.12 -26.77 8.92
C VAL A 665 -20.77 -27.88 7.93
N HIS A 666 -19.49 -27.95 7.54
CA HIS A 666 -19.00 -28.98 6.64
C HIS A 666 -18.41 -30.13 7.42
N ALA A 667 -18.58 -31.35 6.91
CA ALA A 667 -18.00 -32.55 7.47
C ALA A 667 -17.55 -33.50 6.37
N LYS A 668 -16.52 -34.29 6.67
CA LYS A 668 -16.04 -35.35 5.81
C LYS A 668 -16.04 -36.67 6.54
N ALA A 669 -16.56 -37.67 5.85
CA ALA A 669 -16.79 -38.99 6.41
C ALA A 669 -15.50 -39.64 6.88
N GLY A 670 -15.56 -40.20 8.10
CA GLY A 670 -14.48 -40.96 8.71
C GLY A 670 -14.61 -42.46 8.53
N THR A 671 -14.19 -43.18 9.57
CA THR A 671 -14.30 -44.64 9.64
C THR A 671 -15.69 -45.09 10.06
N SER A 672 -16.40 -44.34 10.92
CA SER A 672 -17.80 -44.64 11.24
C SER A 672 -18.75 -44.28 10.09
N SER A 673 -19.85 -45.02 9.96
CA SER A 673 -20.91 -44.76 8.96
C SER A 673 -21.78 -43.56 9.30
N LEU A 674 -21.80 -43.14 10.56
CA LEU A 674 -22.61 -42.05 11.08
C LEU A 674 -21.75 -41.08 11.88
N ALA A 675 -22.12 -39.80 11.81
CA ALA A 675 -21.67 -38.77 12.74
C ALA A 675 -22.80 -37.83 13.13
N LYS A 676 -22.75 -37.34 14.37
CA LYS A 676 -23.65 -36.33 14.91
C LYS A 676 -22.90 -35.02 15.04
N ILE A 677 -23.32 -34.02 14.28
CA ILE A 677 -22.80 -32.65 14.34
C ILE A 677 -23.72 -31.83 15.25
N THR A 678 -23.16 -31.13 16.23
CA THR A 678 -23.91 -30.28 17.14
C THR A 678 -23.47 -28.84 16.94
N LEU A 679 -24.41 -27.94 16.62
CA LEU A 679 -24.15 -26.51 16.51
C LEU A 679 -24.80 -25.79 17.70
N THR A 680 -24.04 -24.93 18.37
CA THR A 680 -24.53 -24.00 19.38
C THR A 680 -24.32 -22.57 18.89
N ALA A 681 -25.37 -21.76 18.95
CA ALA A 681 -25.30 -20.33 18.75
C ALA A 681 -25.58 -19.60 20.07
N THR A 682 -24.74 -18.64 20.42
CA THR A 682 -24.83 -17.82 21.64
C THR A 682 -24.84 -16.35 21.24
N SER A 683 -25.75 -15.56 21.79
CA SER A 683 -25.77 -14.12 21.48
C SER A 683 -24.64 -13.37 22.20
N GLU A 684 -23.90 -12.54 21.48
CA GLU A 684 -22.81 -11.73 22.03
C GLU A 684 -23.34 -10.58 22.91
N SER A 685 -24.58 -10.15 22.68
CA SER A 685 -25.25 -9.11 23.47
C SER A 685 -25.84 -9.63 24.78
N ASP A 686 -26.24 -10.90 24.84
CA ASP A 686 -26.72 -11.59 26.04
C ASP A 686 -26.30 -13.08 25.98
N PRO A 687 -25.19 -13.45 26.64
CA PRO A 687 -24.68 -14.82 26.62
C PRO A 687 -25.61 -15.86 27.27
N THR A 688 -26.65 -15.43 28.00
CA THR A 688 -27.66 -16.35 28.54
C THR A 688 -28.60 -16.86 27.45
N LYS A 689 -28.69 -16.15 26.31
CA LYS A 689 -29.45 -16.56 25.13
C LYS A 689 -28.58 -17.41 24.24
N LYS A 690 -28.80 -18.72 24.34
CA LYS A 690 -28.15 -19.72 23.49
C LYS A 690 -29.16 -20.75 23.00
N SER A 691 -28.88 -21.32 21.84
CA SER A 691 -29.67 -22.40 21.26
C SER A 691 -28.75 -23.41 20.59
N THR A 692 -29.06 -24.69 20.80
CA THR A 692 -28.27 -25.82 20.30
C THR A 692 -29.16 -26.71 19.46
N ALA A 693 -28.66 -27.14 18.31
CA ALA A 693 -29.32 -28.09 17.44
C ALA A 693 -28.33 -29.11 16.89
N THR A 694 -28.86 -30.21 16.36
CA THR A 694 -28.05 -31.33 15.85
C THR A 694 -28.35 -31.62 14.40
N CYS A 695 -27.35 -32.14 13.71
CA CYS A 695 -27.43 -32.66 12.35
C CYS A 695 -26.82 -34.05 12.29
N ILE A 696 -27.48 -34.96 11.59
CA ILE A 696 -26.96 -36.31 11.35
C ILE A 696 -26.33 -36.34 9.96
N ALA A 697 -25.08 -36.78 9.90
CA ALA A 697 -24.34 -37.03 8.68
C ALA A 697 -24.17 -38.54 8.50
N VAL A 698 -24.51 -39.03 7.30
CA VAL A 698 -24.44 -40.45 6.95
C VAL A 698 -23.46 -40.62 5.80
N LYS A 699 -22.42 -41.43 6.02
CA LYS A 699 -21.50 -41.85 4.97
C LYS A 699 -22.28 -42.75 4.00
N ARG A 700 -22.41 -42.31 2.75
CA ARG A 700 -23.01 -43.10 1.68
C ARG A 700 -21.96 -43.97 0.99
#